data_AF-A0A939DI90-F1
#
_entry.id   AF-A0A939DI90-F1
#
_cell.length_a   1.000
_cell.length_b   1.000
_cell.length_c   1.000
_cell.angle_alpha   90.00
_cell.angle_beta   90.00
_cell.angle_gamma   90.00
#
_symmetry.space_group_name_H-M   'P 1'
#
loop_
_entity.id
_entity.type
_entity.pdbx_description
1 polymer ?
#
loop_
_entity_poly.entity_id
_entity_poly.type
_entity_poly.pdbx_seq_one_letter_code
_entity_poly.pdbx_strand_id
1 'polypeptide(L)'
;MTASLLSACGSDSGDGDNAAGQNQAFGLPGQENVDATVDSQPKTDPAGETGVGPNRSPNGSNDRFDSFTIGLLPDTQGGTDAQGQAHVSIHPMDEVLKHQRAAGADMVIALGDLTDKGSTLEFAEWRSVADRYAAQGVEFLPVMGNHETSYAYTVEWVENMRDFIPEDAVHMPGYEWVNYYVIRENVLIVGLAYYNLPIAFEWIKQVVYEHEEDIDHIVVASHDGLIGAKYGQTREQIVDGTKDDDWVYQVQPQIREFFADYDVIYVQGHEHQYQRSLISAKTTLTTYPSSSTPTGGNYRMDVYTQIMAGNASYKGYEFRYGERDLVQMIVSQKNATLDKGSSHFDVNSSLLRFNGPRVDYAAYFAEHTARSNAPEEDFEADWKLMDRFSRTTDRCETVVYPDSIPADTRPVMVLQPEYLSNVCIGPDKSEARLLGGLNRTFNRTDTRTRDMGYTPGFSRAETLNDLVRLAYQWIFQYHESWTPNLNGNNRVIPDVDAQEMIIPETTIDLKEHVTLSWLPEDRDTESEILIVSGTQNQTGVYQDDYGVMKDIEAETGLAGSSASGEAKPPVTLPDYATRSWDISDAVADPYAVQFTYGGRSLRRDATLAVYLDRWRAVAPADCVVQSAWDDSYIDNAPERAEGCEAYPMVGFDAEHGKRWWAILQQDAQLALVRERNLR
;
A
#
# COMPACT_ATOMS: atom_id res chain seq x y z
N MET A 1 -72.82 12.41 -6.19
CA MET A 1 -73.14 11.03 -6.58
C MET A 1 -72.16 10.15 -5.82
N THR A 2 -72.56 9.74 -4.61
CA THR A 2 -72.82 8.32 -4.25
C THR A 2 -71.53 7.49 -4.34
N ALA A 3 -70.71 7.40 -3.29
CA ALA A 3 -70.95 6.81 -1.96
C ALA A 3 -71.28 5.31 -2.01
N SER A 4 -70.63 4.62 -1.07
CA SER A 4 -71.00 3.33 -0.46
C SER A 4 -70.40 2.07 -1.08
N LEU A 5 -70.04 1.02 -0.32
CA LEU A 5 -69.72 0.74 1.09
C LEU A 5 -69.90 -0.79 1.25
N LEU A 6 -69.24 -1.35 2.26
CA LEU A 6 -69.51 -2.60 2.99
C LEU A 6 -68.90 -3.88 2.39
N SER A 7 -68.01 -4.60 3.09
CA SER A 7 -67.99 -5.10 4.49
C SER A 7 -68.79 -6.38 4.69
N ALA A 8 -68.13 -7.35 5.33
CA ALA A 8 -68.56 -8.06 6.54
C ALA A 8 -68.20 -9.55 6.45
N CYS A 9 -67.24 -10.02 7.25
CA CYS A 9 -67.41 -10.65 8.58
C CYS A 9 -67.43 -12.20 8.47
N GLY A 10 -66.79 -12.96 9.35
CA GLY A 10 -66.12 -12.59 10.58
C GLY A 10 -65.45 -13.78 11.27
N SER A 11 -64.85 -13.47 12.43
CA SER A 11 -64.61 -14.27 13.66
C SER A 11 -63.90 -15.63 13.53
N ASP A 12 -63.05 -16.09 14.43
CA ASP A 12 -62.93 -15.78 15.86
C ASP A 12 -61.60 -16.34 16.43
N SER A 13 -61.18 -15.74 17.55
CA SER A 13 -60.34 -16.22 18.68
C SER A 13 -59.26 -17.32 18.56
N GLY A 14 -58.13 -17.09 19.24
CA GLY A 14 -57.65 -18.02 20.27
C GLY A 14 -56.18 -18.45 20.25
N ASP A 15 -55.45 -17.99 21.27
CA ASP A 15 -54.09 -18.32 21.72
C ASP A 15 -53.59 -19.78 21.64
N GLY A 16 -52.26 -19.94 21.57
CA GLY A 16 -51.54 -20.97 22.35
C GLY A 16 -50.58 -21.93 21.64
N ASP A 17 -49.29 -21.61 21.73
CA ASP A 17 -48.07 -22.44 21.84
C ASP A 17 -47.97 -23.93 21.41
N ASN A 18 -46.77 -24.20 20.86
CA ASN A 18 -45.88 -25.37 21.00
C ASN A 18 -46.01 -26.61 20.08
N ALA A 19 -45.00 -26.68 19.19
CA ALA A 19 -43.92 -27.68 19.15
C ALA A 19 -44.15 -29.14 18.70
N ALA A 20 -43.23 -29.51 17.79
CA ALA A 20 -42.52 -30.77 17.65
C ALA A 20 -43.20 -31.98 16.97
N GLY A 21 -42.47 -32.57 16.00
CA GLY A 21 -42.34 -34.03 15.93
C GLY A 21 -42.50 -34.70 14.57
N GLN A 22 -41.36 -35.03 13.98
CA GLN A 22 -41.02 -36.35 13.39
C GLN A 22 -41.61 -36.84 12.06
N ASN A 23 -40.66 -37.06 11.13
CA ASN A 23 -40.25 -38.36 10.55
C ASN A 23 -40.74 -38.83 9.15
N GLN A 24 -39.70 -39.29 8.42
CA GLN A 24 -39.62 -40.22 7.27
C GLN A 24 -39.90 -39.67 5.86
N ALA A 25 -39.26 -40.09 4.77
CA ALA A 25 -37.97 -40.72 4.42
C ALA A 25 -38.02 -41.01 2.89
N PHE A 26 -36.86 -41.20 2.26
CA PHE A 26 -36.58 -41.72 0.89
C PHE A 26 -36.84 -40.78 -0.30
N GLY A 27 -36.00 -40.68 -1.33
CA GLY A 27 -34.74 -41.38 -1.69
C GLY A 27 -34.29 -40.96 -3.10
N LEU A 28 -32.99 -41.08 -3.41
CA LEU A 28 -32.41 -40.90 -4.75
C LEU A 28 -31.61 -42.16 -5.15
N PRO A 29 -31.59 -42.57 -6.43
CA PRO A 29 -30.84 -43.74 -6.88
C PRO A 29 -29.47 -43.39 -7.47
N GLY A 30 -28.44 -44.07 -6.96
CA GLY A 30 -27.49 -44.94 -7.65
C GLY A 30 -26.66 -44.43 -8.84
N GLN A 31 -25.33 -44.50 -8.69
CA GLN A 31 -24.41 -45.03 -9.71
C GLN A 31 -23.25 -45.79 -9.05
N GLU A 32 -22.82 -46.85 -9.73
CA GLU A 32 -21.97 -47.95 -9.27
C GLU A 32 -20.46 -47.65 -9.31
N ASN A 33 -19.73 -48.31 -8.41
CA ASN A 33 -18.27 -48.42 -8.33
C ASN A 33 -17.73 -49.55 -9.21
N VAL A 34 -16.47 -49.43 -9.68
CA VAL A 34 -15.53 -50.56 -9.74
C VAL A 34 -14.10 -50.09 -9.35
N ASP A 35 -13.50 -50.87 -8.45
CA ASP A 35 -12.22 -50.76 -7.74
C ASP A 35 -10.93 -50.65 -8.58
N ALA A 36 -9.89 -50.04 -7.99
CA ALA A 36 -8.60 -50.70 -7.81
C ALA A 36 -7.80 -50.08 -6.65
N THR A 37 -7.37 -50.95 -5.74
CA THR A 37 -6.70 -50.75 -4.46
C THR A 37 -5.24 -50.31 -4.55
N VAL A 38 -4.81 -49.40 -3.64
CA VAL A 38 -3.45 -49.41 -3.08
C VAL A 38 -3.51 -49.16 -1.56
N ASP A 39 -2.70 -49.97 -0.89
CA ASP A 39 -2.49 -50.25 0.52
C ASP A 39 -2.43 -49.02 1.46
N SER A 40 -3.13 -49.11 2.60
CA SER A 40 -3.13 -48.12 3.67
C SER A 40 -2.52 -48.70 4.95
N GLN A 41 -1.36 -48.17 5.34
CA GLN A 41 -0.91 -48.12 6.73
C GLN A 41 -0.52 -46.67 7.05
N PRO A 42 -1.01 -46.09 8.15
CA PRO A 42 -0.84 -44.69 8.44
C PRO A 42 0.54 -44.45 9.08
N LYS A 43 1.36 -43.61 8.45
CA LYS A 43 2.43 -42.92 9.17
C LYS A 43 1.81 -41.71 9.86
N THR A 44 1.97 -41.71 11.17
CA THR A 44 1.67 -40.61 12.07
C THR A 44 2.50 -39.39 11.70
N ASP A 45 1.86 -38.34 11.23
CA ASP A 45 2.44 -36.99 11.19
C ASP A 45 2.54 -36.47 12.64
N PRO A 46 3.71 -35.95 13.07
CA PRO A 46 3.79 -35.26 14.34
C PRO A 46 3.04 -33.93 14.25
N ALA A 47 2.41 -33.61 15.37
CA ALA A 47 1.56 -32.46 15.60
C ALA A 47 2.18 -31.14 15.13
N GLY A 48 1.30 -30.26 14.61
CA GLY A 48 1.62 -28.91 14.22
C GLY A 48 2.32 -28.13 15.34
N GLU A 49 3.51 -27.65 15.01
CA GLU A 49 4.08 -26.48 15.65
C GLU A 49 3.48 -25.25 14.96
N THR A 50 2.76 -24.46 15.75
CA THR A 50 2.40 -23.09 15.43
C THR A 50 3.66 -22.32 15.09
N GLY A 51 3.77 -21.81 13.87
CA GLY A 51 4.85 -20.93 13.43
C GLY A 51 4.94 -19.69 14.33
N VAL A 52 5.85 -19.74 15.30
CA VAL A 52 6.37 -18.58 16.00
C VAL A 52 7.57 -18.14 15.17
N GLY A 53 7.48 -16.98 14.52
CA GLY A 53 8.62 -16.38 13.82
C GLY A 53 9.84 -16.29 14.75
N PRO A 54 11.07 -16.50 14.24
CA PRO A 54 12.24 -16.53 15.10
C PRO A 54 12.42 -15.16 15.77
N ASN A 55 12.48 -15.22 17.10
CA ASN A 55 12.77 -14.08 17.97
C ASN A 55 14.22 -13.62 17.69
N ARG A 56 14.39 -12.67 16.77
CA ARG A 56 15.69 -12.08 16.40
C ARG A 56 16.33 -11.46 17.64
N SER A 57 17.58 -11.81 17.95
CA SER A 57 18.36 -11.13 19.00
C SER A 57 18.74 -9.72 18.52
N PRO A 58 18.51 -8.63 19.29
CA PRO A 58 18.73 -7.26 18.82
C PRO A 58 20.20 -6.80 18.91
N ASN A 59 21.14 -7.68 19.25
CA ASN A 59 22.50 -7.26 19.64
C ASN A 59 23.52 -7.19 18.49
N GLY A 60 23.08 -7.17 17.24
CA GLY A 60 23.95 -6.79 16.12
C GLY A 60 24.10 -5.28 16.11
N SER A 61 25.31 -4.76 16.36
CA SER A 61 25.64 -3.37 16.08
C SER A 61 25.15 -2.97 14.69
N ASN A 62 24.56 -1.77 14.54
CA ASN A 62 24.24 -1.13 13.26
C ASN A 62 25.44 -1.01 12.29
N ASP A 63 26.63 -1.46 12.68
CA ASP A 63 27.88 -1.45 11.92
C ASP A 63 28.04 -2.61 10.90
N ARG A 64 27.07 -3.53 10.75
CA ARG A 64 27.21 -4.66 9.79
C ARG A 64 27.00 -4.24 8.34
N PHE A 65 26.13 -3.27 8.08
CA PHE A 65 25.66 -2.92 6.75
C PHE A 65 25.71 -1.41 6.53
N ASP A 66 26.13 -0.99 5.34
CA ASP A 66 26.08 0.41 4.94
C ASP A 66 24.64 0.81 4.55
N SER A 67 24.37 2.12 4.44
CA SER A 67 23.09 2.58 3.90
C SER A 67 23.04 2.33 2.41
N PHE A 68 21.89 1.86 1.91
CA PHE A 68 21.70 1.55 0.50
C PHE A 68 20.40 2.17 -0.01
N THR A 69 20.45 2.82 -1.19
CA THR A 69 19.31 3.55 -1.76
C THR A 69 18.96 3.01 -3.15
N ILE A 70 17.70 2.60 -3.30
CA ILE A 70 17.11 2.17 -4.57
C ILE A 70 16.25 3.31 -5.13
N GLY A 71 16.52 3.74 -6.36
CA GLY A 71 15.61 4.52 -7.19
C GLY A 71 14.70 3.62 -8.03
N LEU A 72 13.46 4.04 -8.25
CA LEU A 72 12.52 3.36 -9.14
C LEU A 72 12.36 4.19 -10.43
N LEU A 73 12.81 3.66 -11.56
CA LEU A 73 12.57 4.26 -12.87
C LEU A 73 11.34 3.57 -13.49
N PRO A 74 10.17 4.25 -13.54
CA PRO A 74 8.98 3.69 -14.17
C PRO A 74 9.08 3.71 -15.71
N ASP A 75 8.03 3.22 -16.34
CA ASP A 75 7.74 3.14 -17.78
C ASP A 75 8.28 4.32 -18.59
N THR A 76 9.12 4.05 -19.62
CA THR A 76 9.85 5.08 -20.38
C THR A 76 9.43 5.18 -21.86
N GLN A 77 8.29 4.62 -22.24
CA GLN A 77 7.85 4.65 -23.64
C GLN A 77 7.65 6.06 -24.20
N GLY A 78 8.11 6.29 -25.42
CA GLY A 78 8.04 7.59 -26.11
C GLY A 78 6.93 7.69 -27.14
N GLY A 79 6.22 6.61 -27.42
CA GLY A 79 5.24 6.52 -28.48
C GLY A 79 5.87 6.40 -29.87
N THR A 80 5.04 6.57 -30.90
CA THR A 80 5.43 6.39 -32.30
C THR A 80 5.37 7.72 -33.06
N ASP A 81 6.39 8.00 -33.87
CA ASP A 81 6.46 9.19 -34.74
C ASP A 81 5.52 9.10 -35.96
N ALA A 82 5.52 10.15 -36.78
CA ALA A 82 4.67 10.22 -37.97
C ALA A 82 5.03 9.17 -39.06
N GLN A 83 6.20 8.53 -38.95
CA GLN A 83 6.71 7.53 -39.87
C GLN A 83 6.48 6.10 -39.38
N GLY A 84 5.98 5.93 -38.14
CA GLY A 84 5.74 4.62 -37.54
C GLY A 84 6.89 4.10 -36.69
N GLN A 85 7.98 4.85 -36.52
CA GLN A 85 9.11 4.51 -35.66
C GLN A 85 8.75 4.80 -34.20
N ALA A 86 8.99 3.82 -33.32
CA ALA A 86 8.79 4.01 -31.89
C ALA A 86 10.05 4.55 -31.22
N HIS A 87 9.87 5.25 -30.10
CA HIS A 87 10.93 5.97 -29.39
C HIS A 87 10.84 5.75 -27.90
N VAL A 88 11.92 6.10 -27.19
CA VAL A 88 11.95 6.21 -25.73
C VAL A 88 11.72 7.67 -25.36
N SER A 89 11.03 7.94 -24.25
CA SER A 89 10.83 9.28 -23.71
C SER A 89 12.06 9.76 -22.95
N ILE A 90 13.03 10.31 -23.69
CA ILE A 90 14.35 10.62 -23.12
C ILE A 90 14.31 11.75 -22.08
N HIS A 91 13.41 12.74 -22.24
CA HIS A 91 13.38 13.91 -21.34
C HIS A 91 12.87 13.56 -19.93
N PRO A 92 11.72 12.89 -19.76
CA PRO A 92 11.27 12.47 -18.43
C PRO A 92 12.21 11.43 -17.81
N MET A 93 12.72 10.47 -18.60
CA MET A 93 13.72 9.49 -18.14
C MET A 93 14.97 10.19 -17.58
N ASP A 94 15.49 11.21 -18.27
CA ASP A 94 16.68 11.94 -17.82
C ASP A 94 16.43 12.69 -16.52
N GLU A 95 15.30 13.40 -16.40
CA GLU A 95 14.97 14.14 -15.18
C GLU A 95 14.81 13.20 -13.97
N VAL A 96 14.21 12.02 -14.15
CA VAL A 96 14.11 11.00 -13.08
C VAL A 96 15.49 10.53 -12.63
N LEU A 97 16.35 10.12 -13.56
CA LEU A 97 17.68 9.62 -13.23
C LEU A 97 18.58 10.71 -12.62
N LYS A 98 18.47 11.95 -13.11
CA LYS A 98 19.11 13.14 -12.55
C LYS A 98 18.70 13.36 -11.09
N HIS A 99 17.41 13.30 -10.80
CA HIS A 99 16.88 13.46 -9.45
C HIS A 99 17.33 12.34 -8.52
N GLN A 100 17.19 11.08 -8.95
CA GLN A 100 17.60 9.91 -8.15
C GLN A 100 19.11 9.93 -7.87
N ARG A 101 19.93 10.30 -8.85
CA ARG A 101 21.37 10.45 -8.63
C ARG A 101 21.68 11.56 -7.63
N ALA A 102 21.03 12.72 -7.76
CA ALA A 102 21.21 13.82 -6.81
C ALA A 102 20.77 13.43 -5.38
N ALA A 103 19.76 12.57 -5.26
CA ALA A 103 19.30 11.99 -4.00
C ALA A 103 20.19 10.86 -3.45
N GLY A 104 21.25 10.47 -4.18
CA GLY A 104 22.20 9.45 -3.76
C GLY A 104 21.74 8.02 -4.00
N ALA A 105 20.96 7.76 -5.05
CA ALA A 105 20.64 6.39 -5.46
C ALA A 105 21.93 5.61 -5.79
N ASP A 106 22.05 4.44 -5.18
CA ASP A 106 23.12 3.47 -5.40
C ASP A 106 22.73 2.51 -6.54
N MET A 107 21.46 2.12 -6.57
CA MET A 107 20.86 1.29 -7.61
C MET A 107 19.59 1.93 -8.15
N VAL A 108 19.29 1.74 -9.44
CA VAL A 108 18.00 2.06 -10.06
C VAL A 108 17.37 0.79 -10.62
N ILE A 109 16.17 0.46 -10.14
CA ILE A 109 15.34 -0.59 -10.74
C ILE A 109 14.52 0.05 -11.87
N ALA A 110 14.74 -0.39 -13.11
CA ALA A 110 13.95 0.07 -14.26
C ALA A 110 12.78 -0.91 -14.50
N LEU A 111 11.55 -0.47 -14.19
CA LEU A 111 10.40 -1.34 -13.91
C LEU A 111 9.65 -1.87 -15.14
N GLY A 112 10.38 -2.24 -16.20
CA GLY A 112 9.78 -2.72 -17.45
C GLY A 112 9.35 -1.61 -18.37
N ASP A 113 9.03 -2.01 -19.60
CA ASP A 113 8.53 -1.11 -20.63
C ASP A 113 9.52 0.03 -20.87
N LEU A 114 10.78 -0.41 -21.05
CA LEU A 114 11.90 0.45 -21.39
C LEU A 114 11.76 0.99 -22.82
N THR A 115 10.93 0.33 -23.62
CA THR A 115 10.65 0.62 -25.02
C THR A 115 9.15 0.41 -25.32
N ASP A 116 8.66 0.89 -26.47
CA ASP A 116 7.33 0.57 -26.98
C ASP A 116 7.32 -0.70 -27.86
N LYS A 117 8.41 -0.97 -28.57
CA LYS A 117 8.47 -2.07 -29.55
C LYS A 117 9.77 -2.86 -29.50
N GLY A 118 10.63 -2.68 -28.49
CA GLY A 118 11.87 -3.44 -28.36
C GLY A 118 12.84 -3.31 -29.54
N SER A 119 12.81 -2.21 -30.28
CA SER A 119 13.67 -2.02 -31.45
C SER A 119 15.07 -1.55 -31.08
N THR A 120 16.05 -1.82 -31.94
CA THR A 120 17.44 -1.39 -31.75
C THR A 120 17.57 0.14 -31.56
N LEU A 121 16.72 0.93 -32.23
CA LEU A 121 16.74 2.39 -32.05
C LEU A 121 16.30 2.78 -30.63
N GLU A 122 15.20 2.20 -30.14
CA GLU A 122 14.67 2.50 -28.80
C GLU A 122 15.69 2.14 -27.73
N PHE A 123 16.32 0.96 -27.82
CA PHE A 123 17.39 0.59 -26.89
C PHE A 123 18.60 1.52 -27.01
N ALA A 124 18.97 1.99 -28.21
CA ALA A 124 20.04 2.97 -28.36
C ALA A 124 19.68 4.32 -27.70
N GLU A 125 18.42 4.77 -27.81
CA GLU A 125 17.92 5.98 -27.14
C GLU A 125 17.94 5.81 -25.61
N TRP A 126 17.40 4.71 -25.09
CA TRP A 126 17.41 4.40 -23.66
C TRP A 126 18.84 4.40 -23.10
N ARG A 127 19.75 3.67 -23.77
CA ARG A 127 21.17 3.60 -23.39
C ARG A 127 21.88 4.94 -23.47
N SER A 128 21.51 5.80 -24.43
CA SER A 128 22.10 7.14 -24.53
C SER A 128 21.90 7.99 -23.27
N VAL A 129 20.83 7.72 -22.51
CA VAL A 129 20.58 8.33 -21.21
C VAL A 129 21.24 7.49 -20.10
N ALA A 130 20.92 6.20 -20.01
CA ALA A 130 21.32 5.33 -18.90
C ALA A 130 22.84 5.15 -18.77
N ASP A 131 23.59 5.03 -19.88
CA ASP A 131 25.05 4.87 -19.86
C ASP A 131 25.73 6.04 -19.14
N ARG A 132 25.16 7.25 -19.23
CA ARG A 132 25.71 8.44 -18.54
C ARG A 132 25.63 8.31 -17.02
N TYR A 133 24.57 7.71 -16.50
CA TYR A 133 24.37 7.52 -15.06
C TYR A 133 25.11 6.28 -14.55
N ALA A 134 25.16 5.21 -15.34
CA ALA A 134 25.99 4.05 -15.04
C ALA A 134 27.48 4.43 -14.94
N ALA A 135 27.99 5.25 -15.86
CA ALA A 135 29.36 5.78 -15.80
C ALA A 135 29.63 6.68 -14.58
N GLN A 136 28.57 7.20 -13.93
CA GLN A 136 28.66 7.96 -12.69
C GLN A 136 28.55 7.08 -11.44
N GLY A 137 28.43 5.76 -11.59
CA GLY A 137 28.39 4.77 -10.52
C GLY A 137 27.00 4.39 -10.02
N VAL A 138 25.94 4.67 -10.78
CA VAL A 138 24.60 4.12 -10.50
C VAL A 138 24.52 2.72 -11.08
N GLU A 139 24.29 1.72 -10.23
CA GLU A 139 23.98 0.36 -10.68
C GLU A 139 22.54 0.30 -11.22
N PHE A 140 22.27 -0.51 -12.24
CA PHE A 140 20.92 -0.70 -12.76
C PHE A 140 20.44 -2.13 -12.51
N LEU A 141 19.14 -2.28 -12.34
CA LEU A 141 18.45 -3.57 -12.35
C LEU A 141 17.25 -3.44 -13.28
N PRO A 142 17.43 -3.71 -14.58
CA PRO A 142 16.33 -3.62 -15.53
C PRO A 142 15.32 -4.75 -15.28
N VAL A 143 14.05 -4.52 -15.53
CA VAL A 143 12.99 -5.52 -15.51
C VAL A 143 12.35 -5.52 -16.90
N MET A 144 11.98 -6.68 -17.43
CA MET A 144 11.40 -6.77 -18.77
C MET A 144 9.88 -6.54 -18.71
N GLY A 145 9.38 -5.56 -19.47
CA GLY A 145 7.95 -5.27 -19.56
C GLY A 145 7.26 -6.01 -20.70
N ASN A 146 5.95 -5.79 -20.86
CA ASN A 146 5.18 -6.49 -21.88
C ASN A 146 5.59 -6.07 -23.30
N HIS A 147 6.15 -4.88 -23.46
CA HIS A 147 6.62 -4.36 -24.74
C HIS A 147 7.93 -5.01 -25.24
N GLU A 148 8.63 -5.77 -24.39
CA GLU A 148 9.89 -6.46 -24.72
C GLU A 148 9.78 -8.00 -24.84
N THR A 149 8.58 -8.57 -24.73
CA THR A 149 8.38 -10.03 -24.58
C THR A 149 8.47 -10.88 -25.86
N SER A 150 8.50 -10.27 -27.05
CA SER A 150 8.59 -11.06 -28.30
C SER A 150 9.97 -11.69 -28.46
N TYR A 151 10.11 -12.87 -29.10
CA TYR A 151 11.41 -13.52 -29.28
C TYR A 151 12.48 -12.61 -29.92
N ALA A 152 12.10 -11.83 -30.93
CA ALA A 152 13.01 -10.86 -31.55
C ALA A 152 13.47 -9.80 -30.55
N TYR A 153 12.56 -9.36 -29.66
CA TYR A 153 12.85 -8.36 -28.63
C TYR A 153 13.60 -8.94 -27.44
N THR A 154 13.42 -10.22 -27.11
CA THR A 154 14.24 -10.88 -26.07
C THR A 154 15.71 -10.95 -26.48
N VAL A 155 16.00 -11.16 -27.78
CA VAL A 155 17.38 -11.07 -28.28
C VAL A 155 17.93 -9.66 -28.10
N GLU A 156 17.19 -8.64 -28.56
CA GLU A 156 17.58 -7.24 -28.40
C GLU A 156 17.73 -6.84 -26.92
N TRP A 157 16.83 -7.33 -26.05
CA TRP A 157 16.88 -7.15 -24.60
C TRP A 157 18.20 -7.67 -24.04
N VAL A 158 18.54 -8.94 -24.30
CA VAL A 158 19.78 -9.54 -23.78
C VAL A 158 21.00 -8.83 -24.34
N GLU A 159 20.99 -8.44 -25.62
CA GLU A 159 22.12 -7.71 -26.22
C GLU A 159 22.33 -6.33 -25.58
N ASN A 160 21.27 -5.65 -25.16
CA ASN A 160 21.35 -4.29 -24.64
C ASN A 160 21.42 -4.21 -23.11
N MET A 161 20.72 -5.09 -22.39
CA MET A 161 20.54 -5.01 -20.94
C MET A 161 21.55 -5.83 -20.15
N ARG A 162 22.18 -6.86 -20.74
CA ARG A 162 23.12 -7.74 -20.00
C ARG A 162 24.26 -6.99 -19.31
N ASP A 163 24.69 -5.85 -19.87
CA ASP A 163 25.80 -5.05 -19.34
C ASP A 163 25.34 -4.14 -18.18
N PHE A 164 24.02 -3.93 -18.04
CA PHE A 164 23.40 -3.25 -16.91
C PHE A 164 23.02 -4.23 -15.79
N ILE A 165 22.68 -5.47 -16.14
CA ILE A 165 22.40 -6.52 -15.15
C ILE A 165 23.68 -6.78 -14.33
N PRO A 166 23.61 -6.76 -12.98
CA PRO A 166 24.80 -6.96 -12.17
C PRO A 166 25.50 -8.28 -12.46
N GLU A 167 26.85 -8.26 -12.51
CA GLU A 167 27.65 -9.44 -12.85
C GLU A 167 27.45 -10.60 -11.86
N ASP A 168 27.13 -10.29 -10.61
CA ASP A 168 26.85 -11.24 -9.53
C ASP A 168 25.37 -11.64 -9.43
N ALA A 169 24.51 -11.20 -10.35
CA ALA A 169 23.10 -11.55 -10.36
C ALA A 169 22.90 -13.07 -10.49
N VAL A 170 22.07 -13.62 -9.60
CA VAL A 170 21.70 -15.03 -9.62
C VAL A 170 20.42 -15.19 -10.41
N HIS A 171 20.53 -15.83 -11.57
CA HIS A 171 19.42 -16.03 -12.49
C HIS A 171 18.53 -17.20 -12.08
N MET A 172 17.22 -17.04 -12.30
CA MET A 172 16.27 -18.14 -12.21
C MET A 172 16.57 -19.15 -13.34
N PRO A 173 16.74 -20.45 -13.03
CA PRO A 173 17.00 -21.46 -14.05
C PRO A 173 15.93 -21.49 -15.15
N GLY A 174 16.35 -21.40 -16.41
CA GLY A 174 15.48 -21.37 -17.58
C GLY A 174 14.86 -20.00 -17.92
N TYR A 175 15.17 -18.97 -17.11
CA TYR A 175 14.76 -17.57 -17.31
C TYR A 175 15.98 -16.64 -17.20
N GLU A 176 17.14 -17.09 -17.67
CA GLU A 176 18.39 -16.33 -17.63
C GLU A 176 18.23 -14.97 -18.33
N TRP A 177 18.83 -13.93 -17.75
CA TRP A 177 18.73 -12.53 -18.19
C TRP A 177 17.33 -11.89 -18.11
N VAL A 178 16.33 -12.61 -17.60
CA VAL A 178 14.94 -12.16 -17.56
C VAL A 178 14.40 -12.14 -16.13
N ASN A 179 14.68 -13.19 -15.35
CA ASN A 179 14.39 -13.25 -13.92
C ASN A 179 15.69 -13.49 -13.15
N TYR A 180 15.97 -12.66 -12.16
CA TYR A 180 17.19 -12.75 -11.36
C TYR A 180 17.04 -12.00 -10.04
N TYR A 181 17.92 -12.31 -9.09
CA TYR A 181 18.05 -11.53 -7.88
C TYR A 181 19.49 -11.11 -7.63
N VAL A 182 19.63 -10.08 -6.81
CA VAL A 182 20.88 -9.66 -6.18
C VAL A 182 20.62 -9.38 -4.71
N ILE A 183 21.68 -9.40 -3.92
CA ILE A 183 21.66 -8.93 -2.54
C ILE A 183 22.63 -7.76 -2.45
N ARG A 184 22.16 -6.65 -1.90
CA ARG A 184 22.98 -5.46 -1.60
C ARG A 184 22.74 -5.12 -0.13
N GLU A 185 23.82 -5.02 0.63
CA GLU A 185 23.74 -4.89 2.08
C GLU A 185 22.82 -5.98 2.69
N ASN A 186 21.74 -5.58 3.35
CA ASN A 186 20.73 -6.45 3.94
C ASN A 186 19.42 -6.51 3.13
N VAL A 187 19.46 -6.20 1.83
CA VAL A 187 18.29 -6.12 0.95
C VAL A 187 18.37 -7.18 -0.14
N LEU A 188 17.42 -8.10 -0.16
CA LEU A 188 17.17 -8.99 -1.30
C LEU A 188 16.33 -8.27 -2.34
N ILE A 189 16.81 -8.22 -3.58
CA ILE A 189 16.16 -7.51 -4.68
C ILE A 189 15.93 -8.52 -5.80
N VAL A 190 14.66 -8.80 -6.11
CA VAL A 190 14.27 -9.76 -7.14
C VAL A 190 13.65 -9.00 -8.31
N GLY A 191 14.21 -9.13 -9.51
CA GLY A 191 13.63 -8.63 -10.76
C GLY A 191 12.93 -9.74 -11.53
N LEU A 192 11.68 -9.50 -11.92
CA LEU A 192 10.82 -10.45 -12.62
C LEU A 192 10.23 -9.82 -13.87
N ALA A 193 10.33 -10.49 -15.01
CA ALA A 193 9.63 -10.00 -16.20
C ALA A 193 8.10 -10.03 -16.05
N TYR A 194 7.43 -9.27 -16.92
CA TYR A 194 5.97 -9.24 -17.06
C TYR A 194 5.38 -10.65 -17.01
N TYR A 195 4.33 -10.83 -16.20
CA TYR A 195 3.62 -12.11 -15.98
C TYR A 195 4.45 -13.22 -15.31
N ASN A 196 5.70 -13.01 -14.93
CA ASN A 196 6.51 -14.10 -14.35
C ASN A 196 6.34 -14.31 -12.85
N LEU A 197 5.66 -13.43 -12.11
CA LEU A 197 5.49 -13.59 -10.65
C LEU A 197 4.89 -14.96 -10.25
N PRO A 198 3.77 -15.43 -10.82
CA PRO A 198 3.22 -16.76 -10.51
C PRO A 198 4.19 -17.91 -10.83
N ILE A 199 4.98 -17.77 -11.88
CA ILE A 199 5.95 -18.78 -12.34
C ILE A 199 7.17 -18.82 -11.41
N ALA A 200 7.64 -17.65 -10.97
CA ALA A 200 8.82 -17.48 -10.15
C ALA A 200 8.55 -17.73 -8.65
N PHE A 201 7.29 -17.87 -8.23
CA PHE A 201 6.91 -17.87 -6.82
C PHE A 201 7.65 -18.92 -5.97
N GLU A 202 7.74 -20.17 -6.44
CA GLU A 202 8.47 -21.22 -5.69
C GLU A 202 9.98 -20.95 -5.64
N TRP A 203 10.54 -20.34 -6.69
CA TRP A 203 11.93 -19.93 -6.69
C TRP A 203 12.18 -18.78 -5.71
N ILE A 204 11.30 -17.77 -5.66
CA ILE A 204 11.36 -16.67 -4.68
C ILE A 204 11.34 -17.23 -3.26
N LYS A 205 10.43 -18.16 -2.95
CA LYS A 205 10.39 -18.81 -1.63
C LYS A 205 11.72 -19.47 -1.28
N GLN A 206 12.30 -20.23 -2.21
CA GLN A 206 13.60 -20.86 -2.00
C GLN A 206 14.70 -19.84 -1.71
N VAL A 207 14.76 -18.77 -2.50
CA VAL A 207 15.78 -17.70 -2.32
C VAL A 207 15.61 -17.02 -0.97
N VAL A 208 14.39 -16.70 -0.56
CA VAL A 208 14.12 -16.09 0.75
C VAL A 208 14.54 -17.02 1.90
N TYR A 209 14.22 -18.31 1.82
CA TYR A 209 14.64 -19.27 2.84
C TYR A 209 16.15 -19.51 2.87
N GLU A 210 16.81 -19.45 1.73
CA GLU A 210 18.27 -19.63 1.63
C GLU A 210 19.04 -18.47 2.29
N HIS A 211 18.50 -17.24 2.20
CA HIS A 211 19.18 -16.02 2.63
C HIS A 211 18.55 -15.35 3.87
N GLU A 212 17.66 -16.04 4.59
CA GLU A 212 16.89 -15.47 5.72
C GLU A 212 17.77 -14.85 6.82
N GLU A 213 18.98 -15.39 7.03
CA GLU A 213 19.94 -14.89 8.04
C GLU A 213 20.77 -13.67 7.57
N ASP A 214 20.75 -13.38 6.27
CA ASP A 214 21.57 -12.34 5.65
C ASP A 214 20.77 -11.10 5.22
N ILE A 215 19.42 -11.18 5.28
CA ILE A 215 18.53 -10.12 4.81
C ILE A 215 17.55 -9.64 5.89
N ASP A 216 17.26 -8.34 5.85
CA ASP A 216 16.20 -7.71 6.63
C ASP A 216 15.04 -7.24 5.76
N HIS A 217 15.33 -6.91 4.49
CA HIS A 217 14.37 -6.31 3.57
C HIS A 217 14.29 -7.11 2.28
N ILE A 218 13.09 -7.15 1.71
CA ILE A 218 12.83 -7.84 0.44
C ILE A 218 12.09 -6.88 -0.49
N VAL A 219 12.70 -6.59 -1.63
CA VAL A 219 12.08 -5.83 -2.72
C VAL A 219 11.85 -6.79 -3.88
N VAL A 220 10.59 -6.98 -4.27
CA VAL A 220 10.24 -7.72 -5.47
C VAL A 220 9.76 -6.72 -6.52
N ALA A 221 10.50 -6.65 -7.61
CA ALA A 221 10.22 -5.80 -8.75
C ALA A 221 9.67 -6.64 -9.90
N SER A 222 8.55 -6.21 -10.45
CA SER A 222 7.91 -6.80 -11.62
C SER A 222 7.38 -5.68 -12.50
N HIS A 223 7.15 -5.93 -13.79
CA HIS A 223 6.53 -4.92 -14.62
C HIS A 223 5.05 -4.70 -14.23
N ASP A 224 4.29 -5.79 -14.08
CA ASP A 224 2.90 -5.79 -13.64
C ASP A 224 2.74 -6.45 -12.27
N GLY A 225 1.57 -6.28 -11.64
CA GLY A 225 1.26 -6.85 -10.33
C GLY A 225 0.07 -7.81 -10.32
N LEU A 226 -0.08 -8.56 -9.23
CA LEU A 226 -1.31 -9.34 -8.97
C LEU A 226 -2.55 -8.44 -8.90
N ILE A 227 -2.35 -7.17 -8.54
CA ILE A 227 -3.35 -6.15 -8.31
C ILE A 227 -2.91 -4.90 -9.07
N GLY A 228 -3.80 -4.35 -9.89
CA GLY A 228 -3.60 -3.10 -10.60
C GLY A 228 -4.56 -2.00 -10.15
N ALA A 229 -4.31 -0.77 -10.59
CA ALA A 229 -5.28 0.31 -10.63
C ALA A 229 -6.00 0.37 -11.99
N LYS A 230 -5.40 -0.24 -13.03
CA LYS A 230 -5.92 -0.36 -14.39
C LYS A 230 -5.65 -1.73 -15.02
N TYR A 231 -4.55 -2.40 -14.66
CA TYR A 231 -4.10 -3.67 -15.23
C TYR A 231 -3.41 -4.52 -14.15
N GLY A 232 -4.07 -5.60 -13.73
CA GLY A 232 -3.51 -6.55 -12.78
C GLY A 232 -3.87 -7.99 -13.11
N GLN A 233 -2.96 -8.92 -12.79
CA GLN A 233 -3.09 -10.32 -13.18
C GLN A 233 -4.33 -10.98 -12.64
N THR A 234 -4.83 -10.59 -11.45
CA THR A 234 -6.10 -11.14 -10.95
C THR A 234 -7.23 -10.82 -11.93
N ARG A 235 -7.37 -9.56 -12.34
CA ARG A 235 -8.44 -9.19 -13.26
C ARG A 235 -8.27 -9.95 -14.57
N GLU A 236 -7.08 -9.87 -15.14
CA GLU A 236 -6.77 -10.33 -16.50
C GLU A 236 -6.76 -11.85 -16.64
N GLN A 237 -6.26 -12.55 -15.63
CA GLN A 237 -6.00 -14.00 -15.70
C GLN A 237 -7.02 -14.81 -14.90
N ILE A 238 -7.76 -14.18 -13.98
CA ILE A 238 -8.80 -14.87 -13.21
C ILE A 238 -10.20 -14.41 -13.63
N VAL A 239 -10.53 -13.12 -13.52
CA VAL A 239 -11.94 -12.67 -13.72
C VAL A 239 -12.30 -12.59 -15.20
N ASP A 240 -11.48 -11.92 -16.00
CA ASP A 240 -11.52 -11.85 -17.47
C ASP A 240 -10.72 -13.00 -18.12
N GLY A 241 -10.16 -13.89 -17.29
CA GLY A 241 -9.21 -14.91 -17.70
C GLY A 241 -9.77 -15.94 -18.67
N THR A 242 -8.87 -16.74 -19.22
CA THR A 242 -9.22 -17.86 -20.11
C THR A 242 -9.67 -19.06 -19.30
N LYS A 243 -10.62 -19.82 -19.86
CA LYS A 243 -11.09 -21.08 -19.29
C LYS A 243 -9.93 -22.07 -19.15
N ASP A 244 -9.96 -22.82 -18.05
CA ASP A 244 -8.98 -23.87 -17.72
C ASP A 244 -7.53 -23.38 -17.52
N ASP A 245 -7.27 -22.07 -17.57
CA ASP A 245 -5.95 -21.48 -17.37
C ASP A 245 -5.70 -21.08 -15.90
N ASP A 246 -5.29 -22.04 -15.08
CA ASP A 246 -5.29 -21.94 -13.62
C ASP A 246 -3.97 -21.46 -12.98
N TRP A 247 -2.97 -21.11 -13.78
CA TRP A 247 -1.62 -20.82 -13.28
C TRP A 247 -1.56 -19.66 -12.28
N VAL A 248 -2.33 -18.58 -12.48
CA VAL A 248 -2.48 -17.51 -11.47
C VAL A 248 -3.47 -17.93 -10.38
N TYR A 249 -4.62 -18.50 -10.77
CA TYR A 249 -5.72 -18.86 -9.87
C TYR A 249 -5.26 -19.68 -8.66
N GLN A 250 -4.37 -20.64 -8.87
CA GLN A 250 -3.90 -21.57 -7.83
C GLN A 250 -2.92 -20.95 -6.84
N VAL A 251 -2.12 -19.96 -7.26
CA VAL A 251 -1.02 -19.42 -6.46
C VAL A 251 -1.29 -18.00 -5.95
N GLN A 252 -2.28 -17.28 -6.49
CA GLN A 252 -2.58 -15.89 -6.14
C GLN A 252 -2.73 -15.68 -4.61
N PRO A 253 -3.49 -16.49 -3.86
CA PRO A 253 -3.60 -16.31 -2.40
C PRO A 253 -2.28 -16.59 -1.69
N GLN A 254 -1.55 -17.63 -2.12
CA GLN A 254 -0.29 -18.05 -1.53
C GLN A 254 0.78 -16.95 -1.68
N ILE A 255 0.83 -16.28 -2.83
CA ILE A 255 1.74 -15.14 -3.04
C ILE A 255 1.44 -14.02 -2.06
N ARG A 256 0.16 -13.65 -1.88
CA ARG A 256 -0.21 -12.56 -0.96
C ARG A 256 0.13 -12.90 0.49
N GLU A 257 -0.17 -14.13 0.91
CA GLU A 257 0.16 -14.63 2.25
C GLU A 257 1.67 -14.60 2.47
N PHE A 258 2.46 -15.15 1.56
CA PHE A 258 3.91 -15.15 1.66
C PHE A 258 4.50 -13.73 1.65
N PHE A 259 4.01 -12.84 0.78
CA PHE A 259 4.51 -11.46 0.73
C PHE A 259 4.21 -10.69 2.02
N ALA A 260 3.03 -10.89 2.62
CA ALA A 260 2.70 -10.32 3.92
C ALA A 260 3.60 -10.88 5.03
N ASP A 261 3.76 -12.21 5.08
CA ASP A 261 4.57 -12.90 6.08
C ASP A 261 6.04 -12.47 6.07
N TYR A 262 6.57 -12.06 4.91
CA TYR A 262 7.98 -11.65 4.75
C TYR A 262 8.18 -10.14 4.54
N ASP A 263 7.14 -9.33 4.74
CA ASP A 263 7.20 -7.86 4.59
C ASP A 263 7.68 -7.37 3.22
N VAL A 264 7.29 -8.06 2.15
CA VAL A 264 7.74 -7.72 0.80
C VAL A 264 7.29 -6.30 0.43
N ILE A 265 8.23 -5.50 -0.06
CA ILE A 265 7.91 -4.26 -0.80
C ILE A 265 7.83 -4.64 -2.27
N TYR A 266 6.61 -4.69 -2.79
CA TYR A 266 6.37 -5.00 -4.19
C TYR A 266 6.33 -3.71 -5.01
N VAL A 267 7.22 -3.59 -5.99
CA VAL A 267 7.33 -2.42 -6.85
C VAL A 267 7.00 -2.80 -8.30
N GLN A 268 6.22 -1.97 -8.98
CA GLN A 268 5.81 -2.21 -10.36
C GLN A 268 5.71 -0.95 -11.21
N GLY A 269 5.84 -1.15 -12.52
CA GLY A 269 5.54 -0.17 -13.56
C GLY A 269 4.16 -0.47 -14.16
N HIS A 270 4.09 -0.53 -15.50
CA HIS A 270 2.94 -0.90 -16.36
C HIS A 270 1.78 0.08 -16.33
N GLU A 271 1.53 0.66 -15.15
CA GLU A 271 0.50 1.62 -14.87
C GLU A 271 1.10 3.01 -14.85
N HIS A 272 0.78 3.81 -15.86
CA HIS A 272 1.27 5.18 -16.04
C HIS A 272 0.56 6.16 -15.07
N GLN A 273 0.59 5.82 -13.79
CA GLN A 273 -0.01 6.50 -12.65
C GLN A 273 0.67 6.03 -11.36
N TYR A 274 0.73 6.92 -10.37
CA TYR A 274 1.30 6.59 -9.07
C TYR A 274 0.23 6.01 -8.14
N GLN A 275 0.56 4.92 -7.45
CA GLN A 275 -0.27 4.40 -6.37
C GLN A 275 0.58 3.69 -5.31
N ARG A 276 0.30 3.97 -4.03
CA ARG A 276 0.76 3.15 -2.91
C ARG A 276 -0.41 2.53 -2.19
N SER A 277 -0.35 1.21 -2.02
CA SER A 277 -1.39 0.41 -1.39
C SER A 277 -0.81 -0.56 -0.37
N LEU A 278 -1.62 -0.88 0.64
CA LEU A 278 -1.44 -2.08 1.44
C LEU A 278 -2.27 -3.21 0.85
N ILE A 279 -1.65 -4.36 0.62
CA ILE A 279 -2.33 -5.54 0.13
C ILE A 279 -2.44 -6.56 1.25
N SER A 280 -3.67 -6.86 1.65
CA SER A 280 -3.98 -7.89 2.63
C SER A 280 -3.71 -9.29 2.09
N ALA A 281 -3.14 -10.15 2.94
CA ALA A 281 -3.11 -11.60 2.74
C ALA A 281 -4.53 -12.20 2.70
N LYS A 282 -5.46 -11.59 3.45
CA LYS A 282 -6.85 -12.00 3.61
C LYS A 282 -7.77 -11.01 2.89
N THR A 283 -8.86 -10.59 3.53
CA THR A 283 -9.69 -9.46 3.09
C THR A 283 -9.42 -8.24 3.98
N THR A 284 -9.68 -7.04 3.47
CA THR A 284 -9.50 -5.79 4.23
C THR A 284 -10.29 -5.81 5.55
N LEU A 285 -11.56 -6.25 5.50
CA LEU A 285 -12.44 -6.31 6.67
C LEU A 285 -12.04 -7.34 7.73
N THR A 286 -11.10 -8.24 7.42
CA THR A 286 -10.57 -9.26 8.35
C THR A 286 -9.09 -9.07 8.65
N THR A 287 -8.53 -7.92 8.26
CA THR A 287 -7.16 -7.53 8.56
C THR A 287 -7.18 -6.61 9.77
N TYR A 288 -6.76 -7.12 10.92
CA TYR A 288 -6.78 -6.37 12.18
C TYR A 288 -5.49 -5.56 12.38
N PRO A 289 -5.55 -4.43 13.11
CA PRO A 289 -4.35 -3.73 13.57
C PRO A 289 -3.43 -4.67 14.34
N SER A 290 -2.13 -4.46 14.21
CA SER A 290 -1.16 -5.34 14.82
C SER A 290 -0.84 -4.95 16.28
N SER A 291 -0.10 -5.80 16.99
CA SER A 291 0.16 -5.64 18.43
C SER A 291 1.39 -6.44 18.87
N SER A 292 1.68 -6.39 20.16
CA SER A 292 2.59 -7.31 20.85
C SER A 292 1.96 -8.66 21.22
N THR A 293 2.82 -9.67 21.45
CA THR A 293 2.44 -11.00 21.96
C THR A 293 2.70 -11.13 23.46
N PRO A 294 1.99 -12.03 24.19
CA PRO A 294 2.22 -12.27 25.62
C PRO A 294 3.65 -12.74 25.96
N THR A 295 4.34 -13.39 25.01
CA THR A 295 5.72 -13.86 25.14
C THR A 295 6.77 -12.79 24.85
N GLY A 296 6.34 -11.59 24.41
CA GLY A 296 7.19 -10.51 23.94
C GLY A 296 7.39 -10.52 22.43
N GLY A 297 7.70 -9.35 21.87
CA GLY A 297 7.82 -9.12 20.43
C GLY A 297 6.50 -8.64 19.80
N ASN A 298 6.61 -8.05 18.62
CA ASN A 298 5.49 -7.52 17.85
C ASN A 298 5.14 -8.44 16.68
N TYR A 299 3.85 -8.58 16.38
CA TYR A 299 3.39 -9.11 15.09
C TYR A 299 3.00 -7.94 14.19
N ARG A 300 3.18 -8.12 12.88
CA ARG A 300 2.82 -7.13 11.85
C ARG A 300 1.37 -7.30 11.43
N MET A 301 0.80 -6.31 10.76
CA MET A 301 -0.48 -6.54 10.07
C MET A 301 -0.25 -7.57 8.96
N ASP A 302 -1.27 -8.36 8.62
CA ASP A 302 -1.20 -9.36 7.55
C ASP A 302 -1.27 -8.69 6.16
N VAL A 303 -0.33 -7.77 5.90
CA VAL A 303 -0.27 -6.94 4.70
C VAL A 303 1.16 -6.84 4.17
N TYR A 304 1.28 -6.59 2.88
CA TYR A 304 2.52 -6.14 2.25
C TYR A 304 2.32 -4.80 1.52
N THR A 305 3.42 -4.09 1.25
CA THR A 305 3.35 -2.79 0.55
C THR A 305 3.46 -3.01 -0.94
N GLN A 306 2.51 -2.45 -1.70
CA GLN A 306 2.57 -2.38 -3.17
C GLN A 306 2.76 -0.92 -3.60
N ILE A 307 3.69 -0.70 -4.53
CA ILE A 307 4.00 0.59 -5.12
C ILE A 307 3.92 0.45 -6.65
N MET A 308 2.94 1.13 -7.25
CA MET A 308 2.94 1.45 -8.67
C MET A 308 3.73 2.75 -8.80
N ALA A 309 4.94 2.66 -9.36
CA ALA A 309 5.95 3.70 -9.24
C ALA A 309 5.63 4.98 -10.03
N GLY A 310 4.64 4.94 -10.92
CA GLY A 310 4.20 6.08 -11.68
C GLY A 310 4.60 6.01 -13.14
N ASN A 311 5.00 7.14 -13.69
CA ASN A 311 5.22 7.30 -15.11
C ASN A 311 6.54 8.03 -15.38
N ALA A 312 7.28 7.62 -16.41
CA ALA A 312 8.37 8.38 -17.01
C ALA A 312 8.23 8.44 -18.53
N SER A 313 6.98 8.36 -19.03
CA SER A 313 6.60 8.30 -20.44
C SER A 313 5.87 9.57 -20.89
N TYR A 314 5.69 9.75 -22.21
CA TYR A 314 4.82 10.80 -22.79
C TYR A 314 3.32 10.44 -22.78
N LYS A 315 2.88 9.68 -21.79
CA LYS A 315 1.54 9.11 -21.68
C LYS A 315 1.14 8.96 -20.22
N GLY A 316 -0.12 9.24 -19.90
CA GLY A 316 -0.69 8.99 -18.57
C GLY A 316 -1.95 8.13 -18.64
N TYR A 317 -2.32 7.51 -17.52
CA TYR A 317 -3.52 6.69 -17.41
C TYR A 317 -4.60 7.30 -16.52
N GLU A 318 -5.84 7.06 -16.94
CA GLU A 318 -7.00 7.32 -16.11
C GLU A 318 -7.13 6.23 -15.03
N PHE A 319 -7.55 6.64 -13.83
CA PHE A 319 -7.81 5.71 -12.74
C PHE A 319 -9.17 5.02 -12.95
N ARG A 320 -9.14 3.72 -13.28
CA ARG A 320 -10.36 3.02 -13.73
C ARG A 320 -11.30 2.66 -12.60
N TYR A 321 -10.95 1.76 -11.70
CA TYR A 321 -11.90 1.39 -10.63
C TYR A 321 -11.26 0.81 -9.38
N GLY A 322 -9.91 0.81 -9.31
CA GLY A 322 -9.14 0.20 -8.22
C GLY A 322 -9.43 -1.30 -8.16
N GLU A 323 -8.53 -2.14 -8.67
CA GLU A 323 -8.94 -3.51 -9.01
C GLU A 323 -9.26 -4.39 -7.80
N ARG A 324 -9.05 -3.98 -6.53
CA ARG A 324 -9.43 -4.84 -5.39
C ARG A 324 -9.85 -4.18 -4.07
N ASP A 325 -11.04 -3.57 -3.99
CA ASP A 325 -11.67 -3.19 -2.70
C ASP A 325 -11.65 -4.33 -1.64
N LEU A 326 -11.68 -5.58 -2.11
CA LEU A 326 -11.71 -6.78 -1.26
C LEU A 326 -10.45 -6.94 -0.41
N VAL A 327 -9.26 -6.58 -0.94
CA VAL A 327 -7.96 -6.88 -0.29
C VAL A 327 -6.98 -5.71 -0.31
N GLN A 328 -7.27 -4.64 -1.05
CA GLN A 328 -6.41 -3.48 -1.25
C GLN A 328 -6.90 -2.30 -0.41
N MET A 329 -5.97 -1.65 0.30
CA MET A 329 -6.20 -0.39 0.98
C MET A 329 -5.29 0.67 0.35
N ILE A 330 -5.87 1.53 -0.48
CA ILE A 330 -5.15 2.61 -1.17
C ILE A 330 -4.84 3.72 -0.17
N VAL A 331 -3.55 4.05 -0.04
CA VAL A 331 -3.01 5.07 0.87
C VAL A 331 -2.60 6.32 0.11
N SER A 332 -2.07 6.17 -1.12
CA SER A 332 -1.78 7.31 -1.99
C SER A 332 -2.10 6.95 -3.44
N GLN A 333 -2.62 7.91 -4.20
CA GLN A 333 -2.99 7.79 -5.61
C GLN A 333 -2.79 9.15 -6.28
N LYS A 334 -2.08 9.19 -7.40
CA LYS A 334 -1.97 10.38 -8.25
C LYS A 334 -1.85 9.96 -9.70
N ASN A 335 -2.54 10.68 -10.58
CA ASN A 335 -2.45 10.47 -12.02
C ASN A 335 -2.74 11.77 -12.76
N ALA A 336 -2.16 11.90 -13.95
CA ALA A 336 -2.43 13.00 -14.87
C ALA A 336 -2.27 12.48 -16.31
N THR A 337 -3.23 12.81 -17.16
CA THR A 337 -3.37 12.16 -18.48
C THR A 337 -3.19 13.08 -19.67
N LEU A 338 -3.07 14.39 -19.43
CA LEU A 338 -3.06 15.42 -20.47
C LEU A 338 -4.26 15.31 -21.45
N ASP A 339 -5.37 14.74 -20.97
CA ASP A 339 -6.65 14.58 -21.68
C ASP A 339 -7.82 14.87 -20.71
N LYS A 340 -9.03 15.06 -21.25
CA LYS A 340 -10.30 15.20 -20.53
C LYS A 340 -10.34 16.27 -19.43
N GLY A 341 -9.46 17.26 -19.50
CA GLY A 341 -9.38 18.39 -18.58
C GLY A 341 -8.04 18.47 -17.86
N SER A 342 -7.29 17.36 -17.79
CA SER A 342 -5.92 17.36 -17.29
C SER A 342 -5.00 18.14 -18.26
N SER A 343 -4.14 18.98 -17.72
CA SER A 343 -3.30 19.93 -18.47
C SER A 343 -1.84 19.51 -18.60
N HIS A 344 -1.44 18.41 -17.98
CA HIS A 344 -0.07 17.90 -17.91
C HIS A 344 -0.05 16.36 -17.84
N PHE A 345 1.12 15.78 -18.05
CA PHE A 345 1.49 14.47 -17.52
C PHE A 345 2.24 14.64 -16.21
N ASP A 346 2.21 13.60 -15.38
CA ASP A 346 3.12 13.48 -14.25
C ASP A 346 4.32 12.61 -14.67
N VAL A 347 5.52 13.04 -14.27
CA VAL A 347 6.71 12.18 -14.17
C VAL A 347 7.00 11.90 -12.70
N ASN A 348 7.33 10.64 -12.37
CA ASN A 348 7.52 10.20 -10.98
C ASN A 348 8.93 9.70 -10.70
N SER A 349 9.44 10.02 -9.50
CA SER A 349 10.70 9.51 -8.99
C SER A 349 10.51 9.03 -7.56
N SER A 350 10.57 7.71 -7.37
CA SER A 350 10.48 7.09 -6.03
C SER A 350 11.83 6.55 -5.55
N LEU A 351 12.05 6.63 -4.24
CA LEU A 351 13.30 6.25 -3.57
C LEU A 351 12.97 5.39 -2.34
N LEU A 352 13.67 4.26 -2.20
CA LEU A 352 13.69 3.40 -1.03
C LEU A 352 15.10 3.43 -0.43
N ARG A 353 15.24 3.97 0.77
CA ARG A 353 16.51 4.04 1.48
C ARG A 353 16.52 3.09 2.66
N PHE A 354 17.45 2.16 2.64
CA PHE A 354 17.67 1.16 3.67
C PHE A 354 18.84 1.57 4.56
N ASN A 355 18.67 1.37 5.87
CA ASN A 355 19.70 1.60 6.87
C ASN A 355 19.49 0.62 8.03
N GLY A 356 20.23 -0.49 8.02
CA GLY A 356 19.99 -1.61 8.93
C GLY A 356 18.51 -2.03 8.89
N PRO A 357 17.80 -2.14 10.02
CA PRO A 357 16.41 -2.59 10.05
C PRO A 357 15.40 -1.56 9.52
N ARG A 358 15.82 -0.34 9.16
CA ARG A 358 14.93 0.75 8.73
C ARG A 358 14.85 0.85 7.21
N VAL A 359 13.64 1.10 6.72
CA VAL A 359 13.38 1.58 5.36
C VAL A 359 12.66 2.93 5.42
N ASP A 360 13.22 3.90 4.71
CA ASP A 360 12.62 5.20 4.42
C ASP A 360 12.19 5.23 2.95
N TYR A 361 10.93 5.57 2.70
CA TYR A 361 10.38 5.74 1.37
C TYR A 361 10.01 7.19 1.12
N ALA A 362 10.29 7.67 -0.08
CA ALA A 362 9.82 8.96 -0.57
C ALA A 362 9.47 8.87 -2.06
N ALA A 363 8.32 9.43 -2.44
CA ALA A 363 7.89 9.54 -3.83
C ALA A 363 7.75 11.01 -4.22
N TYR A 364 8.30 11.35 -5.37
CA TYR A 364 8.26 12.69 -5.93
C TYR A 364 7.53 12.68 -7.27
N PHE A 365 6.93 13.81 -7.63
CA PHE A 365 6.42 14.05 -8.97
C PHE A 365 6.86 15.41 -9.49
N ALA A 366 6.86 15.55 -10.81
CA ALA A 366 6.89 16.83 -11.49
C ALA A 366 5.87 16.80 -12.65
N GLU A 367 5.28 17.96 -12.93
CA GLU A 367 4.34 18.12 -14.04
C GLU A 367 5.09 18.50 -15.31
N HIS A 368 4.73 17.91 -16.45
CA HIS A 368 5.30 18.30 -17.75
C HIS A 368 4.27 18.20 -18.88
N THR A 369 4.57 18.85 -20.01
CA THR A 369 3.76 18.80 -21.22
C THR A 369 4.48 18.18 -22.41
N ALA A 370 5.70 17.69 -22.18
CA ALA A 370 6.54 17.07 -23.21
C ALA A 370 5.82 15.91 -23.91
N ARG A 371 5.91 15.84 -25.25
CA ARG A 371 5.26 14.79 -26.08
C ARG A 371 6.20 14.05 -27.02
N SER A 372 7.46 14.47 -27.11
CA SER A 372 8.44 13.87 -28.01
C SER A 372 9.86 14.20 -27.59
N ASN A 373 10.85 13.60 -28.27
CA ASN A 373 12.27 13.86 -28.05
C ASN A 373 12.80 15.12 -28.76
N ALA A 374 11.91 15.98 -29.29
CA ALA A 374 12.34 17.23 -29.89
C ALA A 374 13.01 18.12 -28.82
N PRO A 375 14.10 18.85 -29.15
CA PRO A 375 14.81 19.68 -28.15
C PRO A 375 13.94 20.75 -27.49
N GLU A 376 12.90 21.23 -28.17
CA GLU A 376 11.93 22.19 -27.63
C GLU A 376 10.95 21.60 -26.59
N GLU A 377 10.88 20.27 -26.48
CA GLU A 377 10.07 19.54 -25.49
C GLU A 377 10.88 19.20 -24.23
N ASP A 378 12.18 19.51 -24.20
CA ASP A 378 13.04 19.36 -23.03
C ASP A 378 12.57 20.28 -21.89
N PHE A 379 12.68 19.81 -20.65
CA PHE A 379 12.19 20.51 -19.47
C PHE A 379 13.03 20.22 -18.22
N GLU A 380 13.02 21.15 -17.27
CA GLU A 380 13.58 20.92 -15.94
C GLU A 380 12.44 20.57 -14.98
N ALA A 381 12.54 19.43 -14.29
CA ALA A 381 11.51 18.96 -13.38
C ALA A 381 11.50 19.75 -12.06
N ASP A 382 10.33 20.29 -11.70
CA ASP A 382 10.06 20.90 -10.40
C ASP A 382 9.53 19.82 -9.43
N TRP A 383 10.47 19.13 -8.78
CA TRP A 383 10.16 17.97 -7.93
C TRP A 383 9.43 18.36 -6.65
N LYS A 384 8.26 17.76 -6.44
CA LYS A 384 7.42 17.90 -5.25
C LYS A 384 7.31 16.55 -4.56
N LEU A 385 7.47 16.51 -3.24
CA LEU A 385 7.27 15.30 -2.46
C LEU A 385 5.76 15.05 -2.34
N MET A 386 5.28 13.85 -2.68
CA MET A 386 3.85 13.52 -2.63
C MET A 386 3.50 12.33 -1.73
N ASP A 387 4.49 11.54 -1.31
CA ASP A 387 4.25 10.39 -0.45
C ASP A 387 5.53 10.02 0.30
N ARG A 388 5.39 9.53 1.54
CA ARG A 388 6.50 9.02 2.35
C ARG A 388 6.07 8.02 3.41
N PHE A 389 7.01 7.20 3.84
CA PHE A 389 6.89 6.49 5.11
C PHE A 389 8.28 6.15 5.66
N SER A 390 8.36 5.93 6.97
CA SER A 390 9.55 5.43 7.65
C SER A 390 9.14 4.31 8.59
N ARG A 391 9.66 3.11 8.38
CA ARG A 391 9.36 1.96 9.26
C ARG A 391 10.57 1.06 9.45
N THR A 392 10.57 0.31 10.56
CA THR A 392 11.58 -0.73 10.81
C THR A 392 10.97 -2.14 10.71
N THR A 393 11.81 -3.16 10.76
CA THR A 393 11.37 -4.57 10.77
C THR A 393 10.64 -4.95 12.07
N ASP A 394 10.89 -4.26 13.17
CA ASP A 394 10.19 -4.46 14.45
C ASP A 394 9.17 -3.34 14.70
N ARG A 395 7.90 -3.64 14.47
CA ARG A 395 6.84 -2.64 14.47
C ARG A 395 5.45 -3.18 14.72
N CYS A 396 4.56 -2.26 15.04
CA CYS A 396 3.13 -2.43 15.00
C CYS A 396 2.49 -1.41 14.08
N GLU A 397 1.33 -1.74 13.52
CA GLU A 397 0.73 -0.98 12.44
C GLU A 397 -0.79 -0.94 12.59
N THR A 398 -1.39 0.14 12.06
CA THR A 398 -2.84 0.28 11.94
C THR A 398 -3.18 1.04 10.66
N VAL A 399 -4.40 0.85 10.16
CA VAL A 399 -4.96 1.66 9.08
C VAL A 399 -6.00 2.59 9.67
N VAL A 400 -5.81 3.89 9.48
CA VAL A 400 -6.73 4.93 9.98
C VAL A 400 -7.57 5.42 8.82
N TYR A 401 -8.87 5.17 8.90
CA TYR A 401 -9.80 5.54 7.85
C TYR A 401 -10.24 7.01 7.97
N PRO A 402 -10.70 7.65 6.90
CA PRO A 402 -11.33 8.96 6.96
C PRO A 402 -12.54 9.03 7.89
N ASP A 403 -12.70 10.14 8.60
CA ASP A 403 -13.87 10.39 9.44
C ASP A 403 -15.17 10.63 8.64
N SER A 404 -15.06 10.74 7.31
CA SER A 404 -16.19 10.78 6.36
C SER A 404 -17.04 9.51 6.37
N ILE A 405 -16.54 8.39 6.91
CA ILE A 405 -17.31 7.15 7.05
C ILE A 405 -18.48 7.38 8.03
N PRO A 406 -19.74 7.13 7.63
CA PRO A 406 -20.89 7.28 8.53
C PRO A 406 -20.78 6.44 9.79
N ALA A 407 -21.19 6.98 10.95
CA ALA A 407 -21.03 6.32 12.25
C ALA A 407 -21.74 4.95 12.35
N ASP A 408 -22.86 4.77 11.65
CA ASP A 408 -23.60 3.51 11.55
C ASP A 408 -22.90 2.44 10.69
N THR A 409 -21.90 2.83 9.89
CA THR A 409 -21.05 1.95 9.09
C THR A 409 -19.81 1.47 9.88
N ARG A 410 -19.49 2.13 11.00
CA ARG A 410 -18.36 1.83 11.90
C ARG A 410 -18.54 0.66 12.91
N PRO A 411 -19.67 -0.08 13.03
CA PRO A 411 -19.72 -1.28 13.88
C PRO A 411 -18.69 -2.36 13.50
N VAL A 412 -18.10 -2.26 12.31
CA VAL A 412 -16.99 -3.11 11.87
C VAL A 412 -15.68 -2.55 12.43
N MET A 413 -15.08 -3.28 13.38
CA MET A 413 -13.94 -2.83 14.21
C MET A 413 -12.71 -2.32 13.45
N VAL A 414 -12.55 -2.68 12.18
CA VAL A 414 -11.39 -2.25 11.37
C VAL A 414 -11.61 -0.92 10.64
N LEU A 415 -12.86 -0.45 10.50
CA LEU A 415 -13.20 0.82 9.86
C LEU A 415 -13.11 1.98 10.87
N GLN A 416 -11.94 2.10 11.49
CA GLN A 416 -11.68 3.02 12.59
C GLN A 416 -11.08 4.33 12.07
N PRO A 417 -11.77 5.48 12.25
CA PRO A 417 -11.20 6.77 11.91
C PRO A 417 -10.32 7.41 12.99
N GLU A 418 -10.31 6.83 14.19
CA GLU A 418 -9.49 7.33 15.29
C GLU A 418 -8.05 6.81 15.22
N TYR A 419 -7.08 7.65 15.61
CA TYR A 419 -5.70 7.24 15.81
C TYR A 419 -5.57 6.38 17.08
N LEU A 420 -5.98 5.11 16.97
CA LEU A 420 -5.94 4.13 18.03
C LEU A 420 -5.13 2.92 17.59
N SER A 421 -4.28 2.43 18.50
CA SER A 421 -3.53 1.20 18.27
C SER A 421 -3.48 0.33 19.53
N ASN A 422 -3.21 -0.95 19.33
CA ASN A 422 -2.79 -1.81 20.43
C ASN A 422 -1.37 -1.46 20.90
N VAL A 423 -0.94 -2.12 21.99
CA VAL A 423 0.39 -1.91 22.58
C VAL A 423 1.47 -2.51 21.68
N CYS A 424 2.42 -1.66 21.30
CA CYS A 424 3.65 -2.03 20.62
C CYS A 424 4.83 -2.03 21.59
N ILE A 425 5.62 -3.10 21.62
CA ILE A 425 6.68 -3.29 22.61
C ILE A 425 8.04 -3.25 21.94
N GLY A 426 8.90 -2.32 22.34
CA GLY A 426 10.29 -2.26 21.92
C GLY A 426 11.15 -3.36 22.57
N PRO A 427 12.30 -3.73 21.98
CA PRO A 427 13.22 -4.68 22.58
C PRO A 427 13.64 -4.37 24.03
N ASP A 428 13.74 -3.09 24.42
CA ASP A 428 14.01 -2.63 25.80
C ASP A 428 12.81 -2.76 26.77
N LYS A 429 11.70 -3.32 26.28
CA LYS A 429 10.38 -3.46 26.93
C LYS A 429 9.62 -2.15 27.10
N SER A 430 10.05 -1.07 26.47
CA SER A 430 9.24 0.13 26.36
C SER A 430 8.00 -0.15 25.55
N GLU A 431 6.91 0.53 25.88
CA GLU A 431 5.60 0.32 25.28
C GLU A 431 5.12 1.62 24.62
N ALA A 432 4.60 1.51 23.41
CA ALA A 432 3.98 2.61 22.68
C ALA A 432 2.59 2.24 22.19
N ARG A 433 1.69 3.22 22.10
CA ARG A 433 0.39 3.08 21.43
C ARG A 433 -0.17 4.45 21.07
N LEU A 434 -1.01 4.49 20.05
CA LEU A 434 -1.85 5.65 19.74
C LEU A 434 -3.08 5.66 20.66
N LEU A 435 -3.43 6.83 21.17
CA LEU A 435 -4.46 7.01 22.21
C LEU A 435 -5.69 7.80 21.75
N GLY A 436 -5.61 8.53 20.64
CA GLY A 436 -6.72 9.35 20.18
C GLY A 436 -6.34 10.35 19.10
N GLY A 437 -7.35 11.06 18.61
CA GLY A 437 -7.31 11.88 17.40
C GLY A 437 -8.17 11.29 16.29
N LEU A 438 -8.45 12.06 15.24
CA LEU A 438 -9.31 11.67 14.12
C LEU A 438 -8.67 12.03 12.79
N ASN A 439 -8.73 11.13 11.82
CA ASN A 439 -8.34 11.42 10.43
C ASN A 439 -9.42 12.27 9.74
N ARG A 440 -9.21 13.58 9.76
CA ARG A 440 -10.06 14.62 9.15
C ARG A 440 -9.45 15.16 7.86
N THR A 441 -8.15 14.97 7.67
CA THR A 441 -7.41 15.42 6.50
C THR A 441 -7.05 14.21 5.64
N PHE A 442 -7.84 13.94 4.60
CA PHE A 442 -7.64 12.82 3.69
C PHE A 442 -7.76 13.27 2.22
N ASN A 443 -7.00 12.64 1.32
CA ASN A 443 -7.20 12.86 -0.11
C ASN A 443 -8.35 11.99 -0.64
N ARG A 444 -8.92 12.42 -1.76
CA ARG A 444 -10.05 11.80 -2.44
C ARG A 444 -9.75 11.67 -3.93
N THR A 445 -10.17 10.58 -4.54
CA THR A 445 -10.01 10.36 -5.98
C THR A 445 -11.25 9.71 -6.57
N ASP A 446 -11.62 10.12 -7.77
CA ASP A 446 -12.65 9.44 -8.54
C ASP A 446 -12.05 8.33 -9.40
N THR A 447 -12.91 7.39 -9.76
CA THR A 447 -12.62 6.34 -10.73
C THR A 447 -13.58 6.46 -11.93
N ARG A 448 -13.40 5.63 -12.95
CA ARG A 448 -14.21 5.60 -14.17
C ARG A 448 -15.00 4.31 -14.40
N THR A 449 -16.23 4.46 -14.88
CA THR A 449 -17.08 3.32 -15.26
C THR A 449 -16.43 2.45 -16.34
N ARG A 450 -16.51 1.13 -16.16
CA ARG A 450 -16.03 0.11 -17.10
C ARG A 450 -17.02 -1.05 -17.23
N ASP A 451 -16.94 -1.74 -18.33
CA ASP A 451 -17.69 -2.93 -18.68
C ASP A 451 -16.72 -4.12 -18.83
N MET A 452 -17.25 -5.33 -18.61
CA MET A 452 -16.51 -6.57 -18.78
C MET A 452 -17.46 -7.63 -19.36
N GLY A 453 -17.06 -8.24 -20.46
CA GLY A 453 -17.82 -9.29 -21.12
C GLY A 453 -17.31 -10.69 -20.78
N TYR A 454 -17.95 -11.70 -21.37
CA TYR A 454 -17.47 -13.08 -21.37
C TYR A 454 -17.78 -13.74 -22.70
N THR A 455 -16.95 -14.70 -23.10
CA THR A 455 -17.17 -15.52 -24.30
C THR A 455 -17.32 -16.99 -23.89
N PRO A 456 -18.54 -17.56 -23.93
CA PRO A 456 -18.77 -18.96 -23.58
C PRO A 456 -17.84 -19.92 -24.34
N GLY A 457 -17.25 -20.87 -23.62
CA GLY A 457 -16.27 -21.82 -24.14
C GLY A 457 -14.85 -21.26 -24.34
N PHE A 458 -14.61 -19.98 -24.07
CA PHE A 458 -13.29 -19.35 -24.12
C PHE A 458 -12.91 -18.67 -22.80
N SER A 459 -13.74 -17.75 -22.30
CA SER A 459 -13.53 -17.07 -21.02
C SER A 459 -13.78 -18.03 -19.85
N ARG A 460 -13.16 -17.76 -18.69
CA ARG A 460 -13.40 -18.51 -17.45
C ARG A 460 -14.85 -18.38 -16.99
N ALA A 461 -15.45 -17.21 -17.15
CA ALA A 461 -16.88 -17.02 -16.99
C ALA A 461 -17.63 -17.60 -18.20
N GLU A 462 -18.57 -18.52 -17.96
CA GLU A 462 -19.43 -19.11 -19.00
C GLU A 462 -20.79 -18.41 -19.11
N THR A 463 -21.15 -17.65 -18.08
CA THR A 463 -22.40 -16.90 -17.97
C THR A 463 -22.16 -15.56 -17.27
N LEU A 464 -23.08 -14.61 -17.43
CA LEU A 464 -23.04 -13.34 -16.70
C LEU A 464 -23.02 -13.54 -15.18
N ASN A 465 -23.77 -14.54 -14.69
CA ASN A 465 -23.76 -14.87 -13.26
C ASN A 465 -22.39 -15.39 -12.80
N ASP A 466 -21.68 -16.16 -13.63
CA ASP A 466 -20.32 -16.61 -13.32
C ASP A 466 -19.35 -15.44 -13.28
N LEU A 467 -19.48 -14.48 -14.20
CA LEU A 467 -18.64 -13.28 -14.23
C LEU A 467 -18.84 -12.44 -12.96
N VAL A 468 -20.11 -12.19 -12.57
CA VAL A 468 -20.45 -11.49 -11.32
C VAL A 468 -19.91 -12.23 -10.10
N ARG A 469 -20.04 -13.57 -10.07
CA ARG A 469 -19.49 -14.40 -8.98
C ARG A 469 -17.97 -14.26 -8.88
N LEU A 470 -17.25 -14.31 -10.01
CA LEU A 470 -15.79 -14.14 -10.03
C LEU A 470 -15.38 -12.75 -9.56
N ALA A 471 -16.09 -11.71 -9.96
CA ALA A 471 -15.83 -10.34 -9.53
C ALA A 471 -15.95 -10.18 -8.00
N TYR A 472 -17.00 -10.71 -7.37
CA TYR A 472 -17.13 -10.66 -5.90
C TYR A 472 -16.20 -11.63 -5.17
N GLN A 473 -15.76 -12.71 -5.81
CA GLN A 473 -14.81 -13.63 -5.21
C GLN A 473 -13.39 -13.06 -5.17
N TRP A 474 -13.01 -12.25 -6.16
CA TRP A 474 -11.60 -11.88 -6.38
C TRP A 474 -11.31 -10.38 -6.42
N ILE A 475 -12.30 -9.53 -6.62
CA ILE A 475 -12.10 -8.09 -6.88
C ILE A 475 -12.82 -7.25 -5.82
N PHE A 476 -14.14 -7.38 -5.70
CA PHE A 476 -14.94 -6.44 -4.90
C PHE A 476 -15.47 -7.05 -3.60
N GLN A 477 -15.47 -6.24 -2.54
CA GLN A 477 -16.26 -6.52 -1.34
C GLN A 477 -17.75 -6.45 -1.69
N TYR A 478 -18.48 -7.54 -1.45
CA TYR A 478 -19.93 -7.56 -1.53
C TYR A 478 -20.51 -6.70 -0.39
N HIS A 479 -21.43 -5.79 -0.70
CA HIS A 479 -21.94 -4.85 0.28
C HIS A 479 -23.04 -5.48 1.15
N GLU A 480 -22.82 -5.55 2.46
CA GLU A 480 -23.81 -5.92 3.47
C GLU A 480 -23.72 -4.99 4.68
N SER A 481 -24.75 -4.93 5.53
CA SER A 481 -24.73 -4.06 6.71
C SER A 481 -23.67 -4.43 7.75
N TRP A 482 -23.20 -5.68 7.77
CA TRP A 482 -22.09 -6.16 8.61
C TRP A 482 -20.76 -6.29 7.87
N THR A 483 -20.73 -6.10 6.55
CA THR A 483 -19.52 -6.03 5.71
C THR A 483 -19.67 -4.91 4.66
N PRO A 484 -19.77 -3.65 5.08
CA PRO A 484 -20.08 -2.57 4.18
C PRO A 484 -18.92 -2.31 3.24
N ASN A 485 -19.22 -2.14 1.95
CA ASN A 485 -18.27 -1.59 1.00
C ASN A 485 -18.31 -0.05 1.07
N LEU A 486 -17.16 0.57 1.36
CA LEU A 486 -16.98 2.02 1.51
C LEU A 486 -16.87 2.79 0.19
N ASN A 487 -16.71 2.07 -0.91
CA ASN A 487 -16.58 2.58 -2.27
C ASN A 487 -17.87 2.37 -3.07
N GLY A 488 -18.98 2.09 -2.40
CA GLY A 488 -20.31 2.03 -2.99
C GLY A 488 -21.09 0.78 -2.63
N ASN A 489 -22.41 0.90 -2.56
CA ASN A 489 -23.29 -0.22 -2.27
C ASN A 489 -23.46 -1.21 -3.45
N ASN A 490 -23.03 -0.82 -4.66
CA ASN A 490 -23.00 -1.65 -5.86
C ASN A 490 -21.69 -1.43 -6.60
N ARG A 491 -20.76 -2.40 -6.55
CA ARG A 491 -19.53 -2.39 -7.36
C ARG A 491 -19.63 -3.22 -8.63
N VAL A 492 -20.70 -4.01 -8.75
CA VAL A 492 -20.96 -4.89 -9.88
C VAL A 492 -22.44 -4.83 -10.22
N ILE A 493 -22.75 -4.46 -11.47
CA ILE A 493 -24.12 -4.37 -11.99
C ILE A 493 -24.21 -5.27 -13.24
N PRO A 494 -25.02 -6.35 -13.22
CA PRO A 494 -25.22 -7.17 -14.41
C PRO A 494 -26.10 -6.46 -15.45
N ASP A 495 -25.58 -6.26 -16.66
CA ASP A 495 -26.35 -5.84 -17.83
C ASP A 495 -26.78 -7.09 -18.63
N VAL A 496 -28.01 -7.53 -18.39
CA VAL A 496 -28.57 -8.74 -19.01
C VAL A 496 -28.81 -8.57 -20.50
N ASP A 497 -29.07 -7.35 -20.97
CA ASP A 497 -29.34 -7.09 -22.39
C ASP A 497 -28.04 -7.08 -23.20
N ALA A 498 -26.97 -6.49 -22.65
CA ALA A 498 -25.65 -6.49 -23.25
C ALA A 498 -24.86 -7.80 -23.03
N GLN A 499 -25.27 -8.63 -22.06
CA GLN A 499 -24.48 -9.78 -21.57
C GLN A 499 -23.11 -9.35 -21.01
N GLU A 500 -23.08 -8.21 -20.35
CA GLU A 500 -21.87 -7.58 -19.81
C GLU A 500 -22.07 -7.28 -18.32
N MET A 501 -20.95 -7.22 -17.60
CA MET A 501 -20.90 -6.76 -16.23
C MET A 501 -20.40 -5.32 -16.20
N ILE A 502 -21.20 -4.42 -15.64
CA ILE A 502 -20.81 -3.02 -15.44
C ILE A 502 -20.17 -2.85 -14.07
N ILE A 503 -19.00 -2.25 -14.05
CA ILE A 503 -18.28 -1.78 -12.89
C ILE A 503 -18.47 -0.25 -12.85
N PRO A 504 -19.37 0.26 -11.99
CA PRO A 504 -19.62 1.69 -11.92
C PRO A 504 -18.39 2.43 -11.39
N GLU A 505 -18.23 3.68 -11.84
CA GLU A 505 -17.33 4.63 -11.20
C GLU A 505 -17.65 4.83 -9.72
N THR A 506 -16.64 5.24 -8.96
CA THR A 506 -16.82 5.57 -7.55
C THR A 506 -15.81 6.61 -7.08
N THR A 507 -16.10 7.23 -5.94
CA THR A 507 -15.21 8.15 -5.24
C THR A 507 -14.60 7.43 -4.05
N ILE A 508 -13.28 7.36 -4.02
CA ILE A 508 -12.51 6.69 -2.96
C ILE A 508 -11.92 7.74 -2.04
N ASP A 509 -12.17 7.59 -0.74
CA ASP A 509 -11.48 8.36 0.29
C ASP A 509 -10.25 7.53 0.71
N LEU A 510 -9.08 8.16 0.67
CA LEU A 510 -7.80 7.49 0.92
C LEU A 510 -7.56 7.34 2.43
N LYS A 511 -6.79 6.32 2.80
CA LYS A 511 -6.55 5.95 4.19
C LYS A 511 -5.16 6.38 4.59
N GLU A 512 -4.89 6.37 5.88
CA GLU A 512 -3.51 6.43 6.39
C GLU A 512 -3.05 5.07 6.85
N HIS A 513 -1.78 4.75 6.59
CA HIS A 513 -1.10 3.60 7.17
C HIS A 513 -0.14 4.13 8.22
N VAL A 514 -0.48 3.95 9.49
CA VAL A 514 0.31 4.47 10.60
C VAL A 514 1.11 3.32 11.23
N THR A 515 2.42 3.52 11.34
CA THR A 515 3.33 2.54 11.96
C THR A 515 3.96 3.11 13.23
N LEU A 516 4.01 2.28 14.27
CA LEU A 516 4.82 2.45 15.47
C LEU A 516 5.97 1.45 15.39
N SER A 517 7.18 1.92 15.12
CA SER A 517 8.33 1.04 14.89
C SER A 517 9.52 1.43 15.75
N TRP A 518 10.41 0.48 16.02
CA TRP A 518 11.49 0.66 16.99
C TRP A 518 12.87 0.66 16.32
N LEU A 519 13.72 1.57 16.78
CA LEU A 519 15.15 1.57 16.54
C LEU A 519 15.90 1.38 17.87
N PRO A 520 17.11 0.78 17.83
CA PRO A 520 17.97 0.71 19.01
C PRO A 520 18.22 2.08 19.64
N GLU A 521 18.54 2.08 20.93
CA GLU A 521 19.03 3.30 21.60
C GLU A 521 20.28 3.84 20.92
N ASP A 522 20.39 5.17 20.84
CA ASP A 522 21.63 5.82 20.44
C ASP A 522 22.40 6.31 21.68
N ARG A 523 23.57 6.91 21.48
CA ARG A 523 24.44 7.39 22.58
C ARG A 523 23.82 8.52 23.41
N ASP A 524 22.82 9.20 22.86
CA ASP A 524 22.18 10.40 23.39
C ASP A 524 20.80 10.09 24.01
N THR A 525 20.23 8.92 23.75
CA THR A 525 18.98 8.40 24.35
C THR A 525 19.20 7.50 25.57
N GLU A 526 18.16 7.40 26.41
CA GLU A 526 18.06 6.52 27.59
C GLU A 526 17.02 5.40 27.38
N SER A 527 16.36 5.40 26.24
CA SER A 527 15.46 4.37 25.78
C SER A 527 15.75 4.09 24.31
N GLU A 528 15.14 3.03 23.80
CA GLU A 528 14.97 2.87 22.36
C GLU A 528 14.18 4.02 21.74
N ILE A 529 14.34 4.15 20.43
CA ILE A 529 13.75 5.22 19.63
C ILE A 529 12.48 4.67 19.00
N LEU A 530 11.34 5.26 19.34
CA LEU A 530 10.06 5.02 18.71
C LEU A 530 9.94 5.91 17.47
N ILE A 531 9.65 5.33 16.31
CA ILE A 531 9.24 6.03 15.11
C ILE A 531 7.72 5.92 14.97
N VAL A 532 7.05 7.05 14.89
CA VAL A 532 5.66 7.19 14.44
C VAL A 532 5.68 7.75 13.03
N SER A 533 5.12 7.01 12.06
CA SER A 533 5.11 7.44 10.66
C SER A 533 3.79 7.14 9.97
N GLY A 534 3.44 7.97 8.98
CA GLY A 534 2.32 7.76 8.07
C GLY A 534 1.20 8.80 8.17
N THR A 535 1.36 9.82 9.02
CA THR A 535 0.32 10.81 9.40
C THR A 535 0.35 12.09 8.57
N GLN A 536 1.34 12.26 7.68
CA GLN A 536 1.55 13.46 6.86
C GLN A 536 1.54 13.15 5.36
N ASN A 537 0.76 12.15 4.94
CA ASN A 537 0.66 11.75 3.53
C ASN A 537 -0.58 12.28 2.83
N GLN A 538 -1.47 12.94 3.59
CA GLN A 538 -2.74 13.44 3.10
C GLN A 538 -2.83 14.94 3.39
N THR A 539 -3.46 15.69 2.49
CA THR A 539 -3.53 17.16 2.56
C THR A 539 -4.91 17.71 2.24
N GLY A 540 -5.88 16.84 1.91
CA GLY A 540 -7.22 17.25 1.51
C GLY A 540 -7.37 17.49 0.01
N VAL A 541 -6.51 16.88 -0.81
CA VAL A 541 -6.64 16.96 -2.27
C VAL A 541 -7.81 16.10 -2.76
N TYR A 542 -8.56 16.61 -3.74
CA TYR A 542 -9.52 15.84 -4.53
C TYR A 542 -9.18 15.94 -6.02
N GLN A 543 -9.07 14.79 -6.69
CA GLN A 543 -8.91 14.72 -8.15
C GLN A 543 -9.95 13.80 -8.81
N ASP A 544 -10.24 14.03 -10.08
CA ASP A 544 -11.04 13.12 -10.90
C ASP A 544 -10.21 11.93 -11.44
N ASP A 545 -10.85 11.07 -12.25
CA ASP A 545 -10.22 9.89 -12.83
C ASP A 545 -9.11 10.21 -13.84
N TYR A 546 -9.02 11.42 -14.37
CA TYR A 546 -7.99 11.85 -15.34
C TYR A 546 -6.90 12.74 -14.73
N GLY A 547 -7.02 13.10 -13.45
CA GLY A 547 -6.09 14.00 -12.76
C GLY A 547 -6.53 15.47 -12.72
N VAL A 548 -7.80 15.76 -12.98
CA VAL A 548 -8.34 17.12 -12.85
C VAL A 548 -8.62 17.41 -11.38
N MET A 549 -8.06 18.49 -10.87
CA MET A 549 -8.29 18.94 -9.50
C MET A 549 -9.75 19.36 -9.30
N LYS A 550 -10.32 18.93 -8.18
CA LYS A 550 -11.67 19.24 -7.70
C LYS A 550 -11.59 19.88 -6.31
N ASP A 551 -12.65 20.59 -5.93
CA ASP A 551 -12.77 21.18 -4.60
C ASP A 551 -13.47 20.20 -3.65
N ILE A 552 -12.75 19.59 -2.71
CA ILE A 552 -13.31 18.62 -1.76
C ILE A 552 -14.34 19.22 -0.79
N GLU A 553 -14.34 20.54 -0.60
CA GLU A 553 -15.24 21.23 0.33
C GLU A 553 -16.51 21.76 -0.36
N ALA A 554 -16.49 21.84 -1.69
CA ALA A 554 -17.63 22.30 -2.49
C ALA A 554 -18.27 21.20 -3.34
N GLU A 555 -17.48 20.25 -3.85
CA GLU A 555 -17.93 19.25 -4.80
C GLU A 555 -18.26 17.91 -4.12
N THR A 556 -19.36 17.31 -4.56
CA THR A 556 -19.72 15.95 -4.16
C THR A 556 -18.84 14.92 -4.85
N GLY A 557 -18.72 13.75 -4.24
CA GLY A 557 -18.33 12.52 -4.92
C GLY A 557 -19.30 12.13 -6.04
N LEU A 558 -18.92 11.08 -6.76
CA LEU A 558 -19.74 10.38 -7.74
C LEU A 558 -20.96 9.72 -7.06
N ALA A 559 -22.07 9.63 -7.78
CA ALA A 559 -23.29 9.02 -7.27
C ALA A 559 -23.08 7.54 -6.93
N GLY A 560 -23.65 7.06 -5.83
CA GLY A 560 -23.52 5.64 -5.44
C GLY A 560 -22.20 5.27 -4.78
N SER A 561 -21.31 6.23 -4.52
CA SER A 561 -19.95 5.99 -4.00
C SER A 561 -19.89 5.74 -2.48
N SER A 562 -20.98 5.98 -1.74
CA SER A 562 -21.03 5.70 -0.30
C SER A 562 -21.59 4.30 0.01
N ALA A 563 -21.36 3.83 1.24
CA ALA A 563 -21.99 2.62 1.75
C ALA A 563 -23.54 2.71 1.75
N SER A 564 -24.13 3.91 1.86
CA SER A 564 -25.58 4.11 1.75
C SER A 564 -26.09 4.12 0.31
N GLY A 565 -25.21 4.15 -0.69
CA GLY A 565 -25.56 4.31 -2.11
C GLY A 565 -25.81 5.77 -2.53
N GLU A 566 -25.48 6.72 -1.67
CA GLU A 566 -25.50 8.14 -1.99
C GLU A 566 -24.13 8.58 -2.55
N ALA A 567 -24.05 9.81 -3.07
CA ALA A 567 -22.76 10.43 -3.33
C ALA A 567 -22.08 10.79 -2.01
N LYS A 568 -20.76 10.65 -1.93
CA LYS A 568 -20.01 11.19 -0.79
C LYS A 568 -20.17 12.72 -0.74
N PRO A 569 -20.56 13.30 0.41
CA PRO A 569 -20.74 14.75 0.51
C PRO A 569 -19.38 15.48 0.47
N PRO A 570 -19.40 16.81 0.21
CA PRO A 570 -18.25 17.65 0.49
C PRO A 570 -17.90 17.59 1.98
N VAL A 571 -16.63 17.79 2.32
CA VAL A 571 -16.14 17.75 3.70
C VAL A 571 -15.58 19.11 4.11
N THR A 572 -15.62 19.44 5.39
CA THR A 572 -14.90 20.62 5.91
C THR A 572 -13.53 20.18 6.36
N LEU A 573 -12.51 20.67 5.67
CA LEU A 573 -11.13 20.38 6.05
C LEU A 573 -10.70 21.25 7.23
N PRO A 574 -9.81 20.76 8.11
CA PRO A 574 -9.17 21.61 9.11
C PRO A 574 -8.40 22.78 8.48
N ASP A 575 -8.25 23.88 9.22
CA ASP A 575 -7.56 25.09 8.72
C ASP A 575 -6.09 24.85 8.32
N TYR A 576 -5.46 23.79 8.84
CA TYR A 576 -4.08 23.40 8.52
C TYR A 576 -3.95 22.49 7.28
N ALA A 577 -5.05 22.03 6.69
CA ALA A 577 -5.00 21.21 5.48
C ALA A 577 -4.52 22.06 4.28
N THR A 578 -3.40 21.68 3.67
CA THR A 578 -2.75 22.48 2.62
C THR A 578 -3.45 22.39 1.26
N ARG A 579 -4.26 21.34 1.03
CA ARG A 579 -4.92 21.03 -0.26
C ARG A 579 -3.92 20.95 -1.42
N SER A 580 -2.69 20.54 -1.13
CA SER A 580 -1.56 20.49 -2.06
C SER A 580 -1.06 19.06 -2.25
N TRP A 581 -0.67 18.70 -3.48
CA TRP A 581 0.04 17.45 -3.73
C TRP A 581 1.47 17.45 -3.17
N ASP A 582 2.05 18.62 -2.92
CA ASP A 582 3.33 18.72 -2.20
C ASP A 582 3.08 18.59 -0.70
N ILE A 583 3.59 17.51 -0.11
CA ILE A 583 3.44 17.19 1.32
C ILE A 583 4.61 17.70 2.17
N SER A 584 5.55 18.45 1.59
CA SER A 584 6.76 18.92 2.29
C SER A 584 6.45 19.77 3.53
N ASP A 585 5.33 20.49 3.51
CA ASP A 585 4.81 21.32 4.61
C ASP A 585 3.48 20.80 5.20
N ALA A 586 3.08 19.56 4.87
CA ALA A 586 1.84 18.97 5.36
C ALA A 586 1.83 18.91 6.89
N VAL A 587 0.70 19.25 7.49
CA VAL A 587 0.46 19.15 8.94
C VAL A 587 -0.49 17.97 9.15
N ALA A 588 -0.11 17.03 10.02
CA ALA A 588 -1.00 15.92 10.37
C ALA A 588 -2.17 16.41 11.22
N ASP A 589 -3.28 15.69 11.16
CA ASP A 589 -4.30 15.84 12.19
C ASP A 589 -3.69 15.56 13.58
N PRO A 590 -4.11 16.27 14.65
CA PRO A 590 -3.63 15.99 15.98
C PRO A 590 -3.85 14.52 16.36
N TYR A 591 -2.78 13.84 16.76
CA TYR A 591 -2.83 12.48 17.26
C TYR A 591 -2.07 12.37 18.58
N ALA A 592 -2.59 11.53 19.47
CA ALA A 592 -2.01 11.28 20.78
C ALA A 592 -1.19 9.98 20.78
N VAL A 593 0.03 10.04 21.29
CA VAL A 593 0.92 8.89 21.46
C VAL A 593 1.29 8.72 22.92
N GLN A 594 1.20 7.48 23.42
CA GLN A 594 1.71 7.08 24.71
C GLN A 594 3.11 6.48 24.56
N PHE A 595 4.02 6.79 25.48
CA PHE A 595 5.31 6.12 25.62
C PHE A 595 5.50 5.71 27.08
N THR A 596 5.64 4.41 27.37
CA THR A 596 5.93 3.90 28.71
C THR A 596 7.30 3.24 28.73
N TYR A 597 8.19 3.69 29.60
CA TYR A 597 9.56 3.16 29.68
C TYR A 597 9.61 1.74 30.26
N GLY A 598 10.29 0.83 29.56
CA GLY A 598 10.45 -0.57 29.95
C GLY A 598 11.40 -0.80 31.12
N GLY A 599 12.32 0.13 31.36
CA GLY A 599 13.35 -0.01 32.39
C GLY A 599 12.79 -0.05 33.82
N ARG A 600 13.55 -0.64 34.76
CA ARG A 600 13.11 -0.82 36.17
C ARG A 600 12.75 0.48 36.88
N SER A 601 13.45 1.57 36.59
CA SER A 601 13.21 2.90 37.15
C SER A 601 13.59 3.97 36.13
N LEU A 602 12.70 4.94 35.94
CA LEU A 602 13.00 6.14 35.16
C LEU A 602 13.88 7.09 35.97
N ARG A 603 14.88 7.71 35.33
CA ARG A 603 15.70 8.74 35.99
C ARG A 603 14.88 10.01 36.19
N ARG A 604 15.16 10.76 37.25
CA ARG A 604 14.45 12.03 37.53
C ARG A 604 14.71 13.13 36.49
N ASP A 605 15.84 13.05 35.80
CA ASP A 605 16.26 14.00 34.76
C ASP A 605 15.95 13.51 33.33
N ALA A 606 15.11 12.47 33.19
CA ALA A 606 14.68 11.97 31.90
C ALA A 606 13.40 12.67 31.45
N THR A 607 13.35 13.06 30.18
CA THR A 607 12.19 13.70 29.55
C THR A 607 11.91 13.06 28.20
N LEU A 608 10.65 13.10 27.76
CA LEU A 608 10.29 12.73 26.39
C LEU A 608 10.86 13.77 25.42
N ALA A 609 11.58 13.29 24.43
CA ALA A 609 12.19 14.10 23.39
C ALA A 609 11.75 13.66 22.00
N VAL A 610 11.82 14.61 21.08
CA VAL A 610 11.61 14.44 19.65
C VAL A 610 12.90 14.74 18.90
N TYR A 611 13.17 14.02 17.82
CA TYR A 611 14.31 14.28 16.95
C TYR A 611 13.99 15.33 15.88
N LEU A 612 14.72 16.46 15.90
CA LEU A 612 14.63 17.57 14.94
C LEU A 612 16.07 18.02 14.58
N ASP A 613 16.75 17.21 13.79
CA ASP A 613 18.22 17.19 13.54
C ASP A 613 19.10 16.82 14.75
N ARG A 614 18.53 16.97 15.94
CA ARG A 614 19.07 16.56 17.23
C ARG A 614 17.91 16.30 18.17
N TRP A 615 18.14 15.53 19.21
CA TRP A 615 17.17 15.36 20.29
C TRP A 615 16.84 16.69 20.96
N ARG A 616 15.54 16.96 21.13
CA ARG A 616 15.02 18.11 21.88
C ARG A 616 13.86 17.65 22.73
N ALA A 617 13.74 18.15 23.96
CA ALA A 617 12.56 17.89 24.77
C ALA A 617 11.30 18.31 23.99
N VAL A 618 10.24 17.51 24.06
CA VAL A 618 8.97 17.81 23.38
C VAL A 618 8.42 19.17 23.84
N ALA A 619 8.53 19.45 25.13
CA ALA A 619 8.28 20.77 25.70
C ALA A 619 9.24 21.05 26.88
N PRO A 620 9.42 22.33 27.25
CA PRO A 620 10.08 22.71 28.50
C PRO A 620 9.43 22.06 29.73
N ALA A 621 10.20 21.85 30.80
CA ALA A 621 9.75 21.13 31.99
C ALA A 621 8.53 21.78 32.70
N ASP A 622 8.42 23.10 32.65
CA ASP A 622 7.30 23.89 33.16
C ASP A 622 6.03 23.80 32.28
N CYS A 623 6.15 23.28 31.06
CA CYS A 623 5.04 23.02 30.15
C CYS A 623 4.54 21.57 30.18
N VAL A 624 5.16 20.69 30.97
CA VAL A 624 4.75 19.28 31.11
C VAL A 624 3.56 19.15 32.05
N VAL A 625 2.44 18.64 31.54
CA VAL A 625 1.22 18.38 32.31
C VAL A 625 1.43 17.19 33.24
N GLN A 626 1.27 17.37 34.55
CA GLN A 626 1.44 16.30 35.55
C GLN A 626 0.13 15.53 35.77
N SER A 627 -0.40 14.90 34.72
CA SER A 627 -1.62 14.10 34.76
C SER A 627 -1.55 12.89 33.83
N ALA A 628 -2.41 11.91 34.10
CA ALA A 628 -2.70 10.84 33.15
C ALA A 628 -3.36 11.39 31.88
N TRP A 629 -3.30 10.61 30.80
CA TRP A 629 -3.99 10.93 29.56
C TRP A 629 -5.51 10.98 29.77
N ASP A 630 -6.15 11.94 29.11
CA ASP A 630 -7.61 12.08 29.00
C ASP A 630 -7.94 12.40 27.54
N ASP A 631 -8.86 11.64 26.93
CA ASP A 631 -9.20 11.78 25.51
C ASP A 631 -9.69 13.20 25.18
N SER A 632 -10.27 13.92 26.15
CA SER A 632 -10.72 15.29 25.96
C SER A 632 -9.58 16.28 25.67
N TYR A 633 -8.32 15.92 25.97
CA TYR A 633 -7.16 16.78 25.71
C TYR A 633 -6.88 17.01 24.23
N ILE A 634 -7.38 16.13 23.35
CA ILE A 634 -7.28 16.32 21.90
C ILE A 634 -8.00 17.59 21.44
N ASP A 635 -9.16 17.88 22.04
CA ASP A 635 -10.02 19.02 21.69
C ASP A 635 -9.91 20.16 22.72
N ASN A 636 -9.58 19.84 23.97
CA ASN A 636 -9.58 20.75 25.11
C ASN A 636 -8.27 20.63 25.90
N ALA A 637 -7.30 21.47 25.55
CA ALA A 637 -6.05 21.53 26.29
C ALA A 637 -6.28 21.80 27.80
N PRO A 638 -5.62 21.06 28.71
CA PRO A 638 -5.62 21.40 30.12
C PRO A 638 -4.94 22.76 30.35
N GLU A 639 -5.19 23.38 31.50
CA GLU A 639 -4.53 24.64 31.86
C GLU A 639 -3.01 24.46 31.93
N ARG A 640 -2.28 25.28 31.16
CA ARG A 640 -0.81 25.29 31.10
C ARG A 640 -0.28 26.70 31.40
N ALA A 641 0.99 26.78 31.78
CA ALA A 641 1.65 28.06 32.01
C ALA A 641 1.70 28.91 30.72
N GLU A 642 1.73 30.23 30.87
CA GLU A 642 1.85 31.18 29.75
C GLU A 642 3.13 30.90 28.95
N GLY A 643 3.01 30.80 27.62
CA GLY A 643 4.13 30.52 26.71
C GLY A 643 4.28 29.05 26.32
N CYS A 644 3.46 28.15 26.88
CA CYS A 644 3.45 26.74 26.52
C CYS A 644 2.67 26.41 25.23
N GLU A 645 1.96 27.37 24.66
CA GLU A 645 1.18 27.22 23.41
C GLU A 645 2.07 26.97 22.19
N ALA A 646 3.34 27.40 22.25
CA ALA A 646 4.31 27.21 21.18
C ALA A 646 4.91 25.79 21.11
N TYR A 647 4.58 24.92 22.08
CA TYR A 647 5.12 23.56 22.16
C TYR A 647 4.00 22.52 22.06
N PRO A 648 4.30 21.34 21.46
CA PRO A 648 3.40 20.20 21.53
C PRO A 648 2.97 19.91 22.97
N MET A 649 1.74 19.48 23.14
CA MET A 649 1.23 19.12 24.46
C MET A 649 1.87 17.80 24.89
N VAL A 650 2.45 17.79 26.07
CA VAL A 650 3.07 16.60 26.66
C VAL A 650 2.68 16.49 28.12
N GLY A 651 2.44 15.27 28.57
CA GLY A 651 2.18 15.00 29.97
C GLY A 651 2.92 13.78 30.50
N PHE A 652 3.04 13.75 31.81
CA PHE A 652 3.68 12.70 32.57
C PHE A 652 2.70 12.11 33.59
N ASP A 653 2.40 10.83 33.41
CA ASP A 653 1.56 10.06 34.32
C ASP A 653 2.40 9.55 35.50
N ALA A 654 2.43 10.35 36.56
CA ALA A 654 3.19 10.07 37.77
C ALA A 654 2.65 8.85 38.55
N GLU A 655 1.39 8.44 38.35
CA GLU A 655 0.81 7.26 39.02
C GLU A 655 1.43 5.97 38.47
N HIS A 656 1.72 5.94 37.16
CA HIS A 656 2.46 4.85 36.52
C HIS A 656 3.98 5.08 36.56
N GLY A 657 4.45 6.28 36.88
CA GLY A 657 5.83 6.65 37.23
C GLY A 657 6.87 6.52 36.11
N LYS A 658 6.45 6.13 34.91
CA LYS A 658 7.30 5.83 33.74
C LYS A 658 6.62 6.15 32.41
N ARG A 659 5.45 6.77 32.45
CA ARG A 659 4.58 6.93 31.29
C ARG A 659 4.46 8.39 30.92
N TRP A 660 4.71 8.64 29.64
CA TRP A 660 4.54 9.91 28.97
C TRP A 660 3.43 9.79 27.94
N TRP A 661 2.80 10.91 27.63
CA TRP A 661 1.94 11.05 26.46
C TRP A 661 2.23 12.38 25.79
N ALA A 662 2.05 12.43 24.47
CA ALA A 662 2.19 13.66 23.69
C ALA A 662 1.12 13.75 22.61
N ILE A 663 0.66 14.97 22.32
CA ILE A 663 -0.17 15.27 21.14
C ILE A 663 0.73 15.90 20.09
N LEU A 664 0.78 15.27 18.92
CA LEU A 664 1.67 15.63 17.81
C LEU A 664 0.84 15.92 16.55
N GLN A 665 1.46 16.63 15.61
CA GLN A 665 0.89 16.99 14.29
C GLN A 665 1.89 16.74 13.15
N GLN A 666 2.80 15.79 13.37
CA GLN A 666 3.82 15.39 12.40
C GLN A 666 4.31 13.99 12.72
N ASP A 667 4.77 13.26 11.72
CA ASP A 667 5.58 12.06 11.91
C ASP A 667 6.76 12.38 12.86
N ALA A 668 7.08 11.44 13.75
CA ALA A 668 7.99 11.73 14.86
C ALA A 668 8.91 10.56 15.20
N GLN A 669 10.15 10.88 15.55
CA GLN A 669 11.02 9.96 16.29
C GLN A 669 11.07 10.43 17.75
N LEU A 670 10.72 9.54 18.67
CA LEU A 670 10.55 9.82 20.09
C LEU A 670 11.45 8.92 20.92
N ALA A 671 12.09 9.48 21.93
CA ALA A 671 12.85 8.71 22.90
C ALA A 671 12.89 9.44 24.24
N LEU A 672 13.27 8.74 25.29
CA LEU A 672 13.64 9.35 26.55
C LEU A 672 15.09 9.78 26.48
N VAL A 673 15.38 11.01 26.89
CA VAL A 673 16.74 11.56 26.90
C VAL A 673 17.02 12.23 28.24
N ARG A 674 18.29 12.38 28.58
CA ARG A 674 18.70 13.18 29.75
C ARG A 674 18.63 14.66 29.40
N GLU A 675 18.04 15.48 30.26
CA GLU A 675 18.00 16.95 30.07
C GLU A 675 19.38 17.57 29.82
N ARG A 676 20.43 17.00 30.40
CA ARG A 676 21.81 17.48 30.20
C ARG A 676 22.36 17.25 28.80
N ASN A 677 21.82 16.28 28.05
CA ASN A 677 22.21 15.96 26.68
C ASN A 677 21.53 16.91 25.67
N LEU A 678 20.54 17.70 26.11
CA LEU A 678 19.77 18.62 25.27
C LEU A 678 20.41 20.01 25.10
N ARG A 679 21.55 20.27 25.75
CA ARG A 679 22.20 21.58 25.81
C ARG A 679 23.20 21.82 24.69
#